data_AF-A0A6C0LXC7-F1
#
_entry.id   AF-A0A6C0LXC7-F1
#
_cell.length_a   1.000
_cell.length_b   1.000
_cell.length_c   1.000
_cell.angle_alpha   90.00
_cell.angle_beta   90.00
_cell.angle_gamma   90.00
#
_symmetry.space_group_name_H-M   'P 1'
#
loop_
_entity.id
_entity.type
_entity.pdbx_description
1 polymer ?
#
loop_
_entity_poly.entity_id
_entity_poly.type
_entity_poly.pdbx_seq_one_letter_code
_entity_poly.pdbx_strand_id
1 'polypeptide(L)'
;MEGVETRVEISDYDTIRSFLRTVALRTEGALLSHLRIVEDVTTLTNGEMVHVANINDYIRTLSLQELIGRMDAIEDMWPLLTESDIVSLWLLAIPQESIPRSIKIEDTYYASFDIDSMMKDMREEIAYGRDLLVDTTASQAKVVGEFKRIPPEQLVAMSDFVLDEITVGISLELPHRDKIIDVFDSLSTSIYVPFIRMVYDNNTYYKVHRSVVPSHEWLEEDQENNTIVMRILRVSKERIKKVKNLYTTAIWDENNNIAISVVLDESMDQELLEERVLSAIDISLPYKKIFTKQVEVKGAVRVETGINRYLLTDMITNDDTVSYFLYVNERKKLATTKKRFYVYYNYSNELEDPITLIITPHADHSDIRIMRAKDEAHVKTVTRILSRIISYYRSHTKNVLDIYRPLFAEFDKLAGITEEHTLTTKVVKPEKKLAPQTRCEQLSTMRPDIFVEGYARKCQKISQPKIVTDEEAKTYEPNMKMYYPRDSGNWYVCAPREESDRDQKRIFPGLMENKTLSNKDTVPYLPACFTSNQYTKRSSTLNEYMKGGTTKKVVATVGVGHVLSAEKNVPSGRYANVPSLIEELLTEAGIKDVSKCKRRGVATSPNSILHCLELAFQTDSYDHMSTDEGKEIQIRNDVRPLLLIDIKAAVAKQEMYNYTLEDIRTYITDVDTFMDPRHVVRILEEYYGCNIFMFVRDSDSDNKYGNILLPFHAGAYIFREYDYETPSVMIVLIPTSEEAYPYQCEIVSFDDELPVNTRFIMRDTRFTRTLATTLYESSVSYDLTLGDVILPQSMTTTGIMAQYIDNYGKRRMNVYTTKDGDALSFVVKPSVPLNINAIENVEDAPITTTTIANQFITDSNLAIESQDVVFNRVVGLKLTNGNYILAAGVEIADVPKSTTSSTNPLMFMERGHNNELRTLRRLRRIATLLKFHSLRLYALNPQTYGADSYVIAKHHAYEGVEALTRLVDTNVLYDSEGRLIIDSETLRNKLMYYVKTMVMKNEEYVAEHATMQIVDNYYANISDFRTREGQLVFDTTDTLSEWIRKERSAKMESSVVYIPRMRTSEPSVVKNGAIFGGRPFLVQNVIDGDITRAMNVCRMWNDEHINKGYHTPSLTEAIPRYDLYDAFGKTRSVEPEVVSEDTTVVNIYDHGNDYYSAMLVI
;
A
#
# COMPACT_ATOMS: atom_id res chain seq x y z
N MET A 1 50.86 6.72 13.07
CA MET A 1 50.74 6.43 11.64
C MET A 1 51.58 7.47 10.93
N GLU A 2 52.78 7.12 10.50
CA GLU A 2 53.66 8.02 9.72
C GLU A 2 53.78 7.42 8.31
N GLY A 3 52.73 7.61 7.50
CA GLY A 3 52.70 7.23 6.08
C GLY A 3 53.24 8.35 5.19
N VAL A 4 53.37 8.11 3.89
CA VAL A 4 53.95 9.09 2.96
C VAL A 4 52.99 10.28 2.73
N GLU A 5 53.23 11.39 3.45
CA GLU A 5 52.45 12.64 3.29
C GLU A 5 52.58 13.23 1.88
N THR A 6 51.63 12.88 1.01
CA THR A 6 51.59 13.39 -0.37
C THR A 6 50.80 14.69 -0.42
N ARG A 7 51.50 15.80 -0.21
CA ARG A 7 50.95 17.16 -0.30
C ARG A 7 50.62 17.54 -1.75
N VAL A 8 49.34 17.73 -2.08
CA VAL A 8 48.85 18.13 -3.41
C VAL A 8 47.88 19.30 -3.28
N GLU A 9 48.09 20.33 -4.10
CA GLU A 9 47.22 21.51 -4.19
C GLU A 9 45.90 21.16 -4.91
N ILE A 10 44.77 21.45 -4.26
CA ILE A 10 43.41 21.21 -4.76
C ILE A 10 43.00 22.32 -5.75
N SER A 11 42.45 21.96 -6.91
CA SER A 11 41.82 22.90 -7.83
C SER A 11 40.31 23.07 -7.57
N ASP A 12 39.71 24.20 -7.97
CA ASP A 12 38.24 24.46 -7.96
C ASP A 12 37.37 23.41 -8.70
N TYR A 13 37.99 22.46 -9.40
CA TYR A 13 37.34 21.40 -10.17
C TYR A 13 37.68 19.99 -9.67
N ASP A 14 38.45 19.89 -8.58
CA ASP A 14 38.83 18.61 -8.01
C ASP A 14 37.78 18.11 -7.03
N THR A 15 37.33 16.89 -7.25
CA THR A 15 36.51 16.14 -6.29
C THR A 15 37.40 15.30 -5.41
N ILE A 16 36.88 14.81 -4.28
CA ILE A 16 37.58 13.80 -3.46
C ILE A 16 38.09 12.65 -4.34
N ARG A 17 37.24 12.16 -5.26
CA ARG A 17 37.64 11.10 -6.20
C ARG A 17 38.72 11.55 -7.18
N SER A 18 38.65 12.71 -7.84
CA SER A 18 39.70 13.11 -8.80
C SER A 18 41.02 13.53 -8.15
N PHE A 19 40.94 14.13 -6.97
CA PHE A 19 42.09 14.37 -6.10
C PHE A 19 42.77 13.05 -5.76
N LEU A 20 42.02 12.06 -5.26
CA LEU A 20 42.54 10.72 -4.97
C LEU A 20 43.01 9.96 -6.23
N ARG A 21 42.42 10.17 -7.43
CA ARG A 21 42.99 9.66 -8.70
C ARG A 21 44.36 10.27 -8.99
N THR A 22 44.50 11.59 -8.79
CA THR A 22 45.76 12.32 -8.98
C THR A 22 46.83 11.86 -7.98
N VAL A 23 46.44 11.57 -6.74
CA VAL A 23 47.34 10.96 -5.74
C VAL A 23 47.67 9.51 -6.14
N ALA A 24 46.70 8.68 -6.50
CA ALA A 24 46.92 7.28 -6.92
C ALA A 24 47.86 7.15 -8.13
N LEU A 25 47.81 8.08 -9.09
CA LEU A 25 48.76 8.10 -10.21
C LEU A 25 50.19 8.45 -9.76
N ARG A 26 50.35 9.32 -8.75
CA ARG A 26 51.65 9.69 -8.17
C ARG A 26 52.20 8.64 -7.19
N THR A 27 51.33 7.85 -6.58
CA THR A 27 51.69 6.77 -5.64
C THR A 27 51.87 5.45 -6.40
N GLU A 28 53.05 4.83 -6.27
CA GLU A 28 53.34 3.56 -6.94
C GLU A 28 52.44 2.42 -6.40
N GLY A 29 51.87 1.61 -7.29
CA GLY A 29 51.01 0.47 -6.92
C GLY A 29 49.67 0.83 -6.25
N ALA A 30 49.30 2.11 -6.16
CA ALA A 30 48.01 2.51 -5.60
C ALA A 30 46.89 2.48 -6.65
N LEU A 31 45.71 2.01 -6.24
CA LEU A 31 44.42 2.29 -6.84
C LEU A 31 43.65 3.29 -5.98
N LEU A 32 42.49 3.75 -6.45
CA LEU A 32 41.62 4.64 -5.69
C LEU A 32 41.13 4.01 -4.38
N SER A 33 40.72 2.74 -4.41
CA SER A 33 40.26 1.98 -3.24
C SER A 33 41.32 1.83 -2.15
N HIS A 34 42.60 1.96 -2.51
CA HIS A 34 43.73 1.86 -1.59
C HIS A 34 43.92 3.16 -0.79
N LEU A 35 43.33 4.28 -1.23
CA LEU A 35 43.53 5.61 -0.67
C LEU A 35 42.28 6.11 0.04
N ARG A 36 42.50 6.80 1.16
CA ARG A 36 41.43 7.53 1.87
C ARG A 36 41.93 8.86 2.40
N ILE A 37 41.04 9.85 2.48
CA ILE A 37 41.32 11.08 3.23
C ILE A 37 41.21 10.75 4.74
N VAL A 38 42.15 11.25 5.54
CA VAL A 38 42.22 10.99 6.99
C VAL A 38 41.30 11.92 7.79
N GLU A 39 40.97 13.07 7.21
CA GLU A 39 40.19 14.16 7.79
C GLU A 39 38.73 14.10 7.28
N ASP A 40 37.76 14.56 8.08
CA ASP A 40 36.34 14.65 7.66
C ASP A 40 36.12 15.87 6.75
N VAL A 41 36.67 15.80 5.53
CA VAL A 41 36.64 16.87 4.53
C VAL A 41 35.48 16.61 3.57
N THR A 42 34.33 17.22 3.86
CA THR A 42 33.13 17.11 3.01
C THR A 42 33.23 17.94 1.73
N THR A 43 34.03 19.01 1.72
CA THR A 43 34.30 19.88 0.56
C THR A 43 35.79 20.20 0.47
N LEU A 44 36.41 19.92 -0.67
CA LEU A 44 37.77 20.35 -0.95
C LEU A 44 37.78 21.85 -1.32
N THR A 45 38.60 22.68 -0.66
CA THR A 45 38.76 24.10 -1.02
C THR A 45 40.03 24.38 -1.82
N ASN A 46 39.98 25.33 -2.75
CA ASN A 46 41.08 25.63 -3.66
C ASN A 46 42.31 26.14 -2.88
N GLY A 47 43.47 25.50 -3.07
CA GLY A 47 44.70 25.78 -2.32
C GLY A 47 44.81 25.12 -0.94
N GLU A 48 43.83 24.30 -0.55
CA GLU A 48 43.87 23.52 0.70
C GLU A 48 44.84 22.34 0.59
N MET A 49 45.31 21.87 1.75
CA MET A 49 46.25 20.76 1.88
C MET A 49 45.56 19.66 2.71
N VAL A 50 45.36 18.49 2.12
CA VAL A 50 44.58 17.39 2.73
C VAL A 50 45.45 16.15 2.91
N HIS A 51 45.29 15.46 4.05
CA HIS A 51 46.05 14.26 4.40
C HIS A 51 45.40 13.00 3.82
N VAL A 52 46.17 12.25 3.01
CA VAL A 52 45.74 10.98 2.39
C VAL A 52 46.53 9.82 2.98
N ALA A 53 45.83 8.80 3.47
CA ALA A 53 46.41 7.53 3.90
C ALA A 53 46.29 6.48 2.79
N ASN A 54 47.38 5.71 2.59
CA ASN A 54 47.45 4.57 1.68
C ASN A 54 47.42 3.27 2.49
N ILE A 55 46.53 2.34 2.17
CA ILE A 55 46.43 1.04 2.84
C ILE A 55 47.74 0.26 2.73
N ASN A 56 48.45 0.35 1.59
CA ASN A 56 49.72 -0.34 1.36
C ASN A 56 50.80 0.08 2.37
N ASP A 57 50.82 1.34 2.81
CA ASP A 57 51.75 1.82 3.83
C ASP A 57 51.38 1.29 5.22
N TYR A 58 50.08 1.11 5.49
CA TYR A 58 49.57 0.60 6.77
C TYR A 58 49.81 -0.91 6.92
N ILE A 59 49.29 -1.72 6.00
CA ILE A 59 49.31 -3.19 6.09
C ILE A 59 50.74 -3.74 6.06
N ARG A 60 51.67 -3.08 5.35
CA ARG A 60 53.09 -3.46 5.30
C ARG A 60 53.79 -3.43 6.66
N THR A 61 53.22 -2.73 7.65
CA THR A 61 53.74 -2.70 9.03
C THR A 61 53.19 -3.81 9.93
N LEU A 62 52.17 -4.55 9.48
CA LEU A 62 51.47 -5.55 10.29
C LEU A 62 52.05 -6.95 10.06
N SER A 63 52.25 -7.71 11.14
CA SER A 63 52.37 -9.17 11.06
C SER A 63 51.03 -9.82 10.72
N LEU A 64 51.04 -11.07 10.27
CA LEU A 64 49.81 -11.80 9.92
C LEU A 64 48.79 -11.85 11.07
N GLN A 65 49.26 -12.00 12.32
CA GLN A 65 48.36 -12.01 13.49
C GLN A 65 47.75 -10.63 13.77
N GLU A 66 48.48 -9.54 13.51
CA GLU A 66 47.98 -8.17 13.67
C GLU A 66 47.07 -7.74 12.52
N LEU A 67 47.25 -8.30 11.32
CA LEU A 67 46.32 -8.14 10.19
C LEU A 67 44.97 -8.80 10.51
N ILE A 68 44.99 -10.10 10.85
CA ILE A 68 43.78 -10.87 11.21
C ILE A 68 43.06 -10.23 12.40
N GLY A 69 43.80 -9.89 13.47
CA GLY A 69 43.24 -9.26 14.67
C GLY A 69 42.77 -7.80 14.49
N ARG A 70 42.78 -7.26 13.26
CA ARG A 70 42.30 -5.92 12.92
C ARG A 70 41.46 -5.90 11.65
N MET A 71 41.02 -7.04 11.12
CA MET A 71 40.38 -7.12 9.80
C MET A 71 39.15 -6.20 9.71
N ASP A 72 38.18 -6.35 10.61
CA ASP A 72 36.97 -5.53 10.69
C ASP A 72 37.30 -4.03 10.73
N ALA A 73 38.30 -3.66 11.53
CA ALA A 73 38.75 -2.28 11.66
C ALA A 73 39.46 -1.75 10.39
N ILE A 74 40.04 -2.62 9.56
CA ILE A 74 40.62 -2.25 8.26
C ILE A 74 39.51 -2.12 7.22
N GLU A 75 38.50 -3.00 7.21
CA GLU A 75 37.32 -2.89 6.35
C GLU A 75 36.51 -1.62 6.66
N ASP A 76 36.22 -1.34 7.93
CA ASP A 76 35.62 -0.06 8.39
C ASP A 76 36.42 1.16 7.90
N MET A 77 37.74 1.04 7.86
CA MET A 77 38.64 2.12 7.45
C MET A 77 38.79 2.27 5.93
N TRP A 78 38.56 1.19 5.15
CA TRP A 78 38.64 1.13 3.68
C TRP A 78 37.48 0.27 3.12
N PRO A 79 36.21 0.73 3.18
CA PRO A 79 35.01 -0.09 2.91
C PRO A 79 34.80 -0.46 1.43
N LEU A 80 35.76 -0.15 0.56
CA LEU A 80 35.78 -0.56 -0.86
C LEU A 80 36.69 -1.77 -1.12
N LEU A 81 37.27 -2.35 -0.06
CA LEU A 81 38.14 -3.53 -0.13
C LEU A 81 37.50 -4.64 0.70
N THR A 82 37.46 -5.85 0.15
CA THR A 82 37.09 -7.05 0.90
C THR A 82 38.28 -7.58 1.69
N GLU A 83 38.03 -8.43 2.69
CA GLU A 83 39.03 -9.28 3.35
C GLU A 83 40.05 -9.88 2.35
N SER A 84 39.56 -10.45 1.25
CA SER A 84 40.39 -11.07 0.20
C SER A 84 41.33 -10.06 -0.47
N ASP A 85 40.87 -8.83 -0.69
CA ASP A 85 41.67 -7.76 -1.29
C ASP A 85 42.73 -7.26 -0.31
N ILE A 86 42.35 -7.03 0.95
CA ILE A 86 43.26 -6.61 2.04
C ILE A 86 44.40 -7.62 2.21
N VAL A 87 44.06 -8.92 2.18
CA VAL A 87 45.03 -10.02 2.31
C VAL A 87 45.93 -10.12 1.08
N SER A 88 45.38 -9.95 -0.12
CA SER A 88 46.14 -9.94 -1.37
C SER A 88 47.11 -8.75 -1.44
N LEU A 89 46.68 -7.57 -0.99
CA LEU A 89 47.54 -6.38 -0.89
C LEU A 89 48.63 -6.56 0.17
N TRP A 90 48.34 -7.18 1.32
CA TRP A 90 49.34 -7.50 2.34
C TRP A 90 50.39 -8.49 1.82
N LEU A 91 49.96 -9.55 1.13
CA LEU A 91 50.83 -10.53 0.46
C LEU A 91 51.77 -9.87 -0.56
N LEU A 92 51.29 -8.86 -1.30
CA LEU A 92 52.10 -8.09 -2.23
C LEU A 92 53.06 -7.10 -1.56
N ALA A 93 52.80 -6.68 -0.32
CA ALA A 93 53.59 -5.68 0.41
C ALA A 93 54.77 -6.28 1.20
N ILE A 94 54.71 -7.57 1.55
CA ILE A 94 55.75 -8.29 2.29
C ILE A 94 56.84 -8.89 1.38
N PRO A 95 58.06 -9.16 1.87
CA PRO A 95 59.10 -9.84 1.09
C PRO A 95 58.65 -11.25 0.69
N GLN A 96 58.98 -11.69 -0.53
CA GLN A 96 58.57 -13.01 -1.05
C GLN A 96 59.03 -14.18 -0.17
N GLU A 97 60.17 -14.04 0.50
CA GLU A 97 60.72 -15.02 1.46
C GLU A 97 59.91 -15.12 2.78
N SER A 98 59.05 -14.14 3.06
CA SER A 98 58.19 -14.05 4.25
C SER A 98 56.75 -14.53 4.01
N ILE A 99 56.41 -14.91 2.78
CA ILE A 99 55.06 -15.37 2.42
C ILE A 99 54.77 -16.74 3.07
N PRO A 100 53.67 -16.88 3.84
CA PRO A 100 53.28 -18.17 4.42
C PRO A 100 52.94 -19.21 3.34
N ARG A 101 53.26 -20.50 3.59
CA ARG A 101 52.83 -21.61 2.71
C ARG A 101 51.32 -21.88 2.72
N SER A 102 50.62 -21.31 3.68
CA SER A 102 49.16 -21.37 3.83
C SER A 102 48.73 -20.27 4.79
N ILE A 103 47.57 -19.68 4.57
CA ILE A 103 46.97 -18.70 5.47
C ILE A 103 45.57 -19.23 5.85
N LYS A 104 45.25 -19.26 7.16
CA LYS A 104 43.86 -19.40 7.62
C LYS A 104 43.40 -18.06 8.15
N ILE A 105 42.25 -17.59 7.69
CA ILE A 105 41.55 -16.42 8.24
C ILE A 105 40.14 -16.89 8.54
N GLU A 106 39.72 -16.67 9.79
CA GLU A 106 38.52 -17.26 10.36
C GLU A 106 38.40 -18.76 10.04
N ASP A 107 37.39 -19.17 9.26
CA ASP A 107 37.17 -20.54 8.78
C ASP A 107 37.64 -20.82 7.35
N THR A 108 38.10 -19.80 6.62
CA THR A 108 38.62 -19.92 5.26
C THR A 108 40.11 -20.28 5.28
N TYR A 109 40.52 -21.23 4.42
CA TYR A 109 41.89 -21.72 4.34
C TYR A 109 42.44 -21.57 2.92
N TYR A 110 43.43 -20.70 2.75
CA TYR A 110 44.13 -20.42 1.50
C TYR A 110 45.43 -21.23 1.43
N ALA A 111 45.57 -22.11 0.44
CA ALA A 111 46.79 -22.89 0.23
C ALA A 111 47.82 -22.11 -0.63
N SER A 112 49.08 -22.56 -0.65
CA SER A 112 50.15 -21.88 -1.41
C SER A 112 49.84 -21.64 -2.89
N PHE A 113 49.08 -22.54 -3.53
CA PHE A 113 48.68 -22.39 -4.94
C PHE A 113 47.65 -21.27 -5.13
N ASP A 114 46.72 -21.11 -4.18
CA ASP A 114 45.71 -20.07 -4.20
C ASP A 114 46.36 -18.70 -3.93
N ILE A 115 47.33 -18.65 -3.00
CA ILE A 115 48.12 -17.44 -2.68
C ILE A 115 48.86 -16.89 -3.91
N ASP A 116 49.50 -17.75 -4.71
CA ASP A 116 50.17 -17.31 -5.94
C ASP A 116 49.17 -16.82 -7.02
N SER A 117 47.96 -17.40 -7.08
CA SER A 117 46.90 -16.89 -7.97
C SER A 117 46.39 -15.54 -7.49
N MET A 118 46.01 -15.40 -6.21
CA MET A 118 45.52 -14.16 -5.61
C MET A 118 46.50 -13.00 -5.83
N MET A 119 47.80 -13.21 -5.59
CA MET A 119 48.83 -12.20 -5.88
C MET A 119 48.95 -11.85 -7.36
N LYS A 120 48.75 -12.80 -8.27
CA LYS A 120 48.78 -12.56 -9.72
C LYS A 120 47.55 -11.75 -10.14
N ASP A 121 46.38 -12.18 -9.72
CA ASP A 121 45.10 -11.61 -10.13
C ASP A 121 44.98 -10.17 -9.58
N MET A 122 45.39 -9.92 -8.33
CA MET A 122 45.50 -8.56 -7.76
C MET A 122 46.54 -7.67 -8.49
N ARG A 123 47.65 -8.24 -9.02
CA ARG A 123 48.58 -7.46 -9.86
C ARG A 123 47.98 -7.09 -11.21
N GLU A 124 47.22 -8.00 -11.83
CA GLU A 124 46.52 -7.74 -13.09
C GLU A 124 45.41 -6.70 -12.90
N GLU A 125 44.69 -6.74 -11.77
CA GLU A 125 43.72 -5.72 -11.38
C GLU A 125 44.38 -4.36 -11.15
N ILE A 126 45.47 -4.28 -10.37
CA ILE A 126 46.20 -3.02 -10.15
C ILE A 126 46.73 -2.44 -11.47
N ALA A 127 47.21 -3.27 -12.39
CA ALA A 127 47.65 -2.80 -13.71
C ALA A 127 46.47 -2.23 -14.52
N TYR A 128 45.38 -2.98 -14.66
CA TYR A 128 44.19 -2.57 -15.40
C TYR A 128 43.53 -1.30 -14.81
N GLY A 129 43.40 -1.26 -13.48
CA GLY A 129 42.86 -0.11 -12.76
C GLY A 129 43.74 1.14 -12.93
N ARG A 130 45.06 0.99 -13.01
CA ARG A 130 45.98 2.12 -13.27
C ARG A 130 45.89 2.62 -14.71
N ASP A 131 45.77 1.76 -15.71
CA ASP A 131 45.54 2.19 -17.09
C ASP A 131 44.23 3.00 -17.21
N LEU A 132 43.15 2.52 -16.58
CA LEU A 132 41.88 3.24 -16.52
C LEU A 132 41.98 4.59 -15.76
N LEU A 133 42.80 4.67 -14.71
CA LEU A 133 43.09 5.93 -14.00
C LEU A 133 43.84 6.93 -14.89
N VAL A 134 44.77 6.48 -15.74
CA VAL A 134 45.47 7.35 -16.70
C VAL A 134 44.49 7.94 -17.72
N ASP A 135 43.68 7.10 -18.35
CA ASP A 135 42.72 7.54 -19.39
C ASP A 135 41.65 8.49 -18.84
N THR A 136 41.10 8.19 -17.65
CA THR A 136 40.12 9.07 -16.99
C THR A 136 40.74 10.40 -16.53
N THR A 137 41.97 10.39 -16.04
CA THR A 137 42.67 11.63 -15.62
C THR A 137 43.06 12.50 -16.83
N ALA A 138 43.49 11.90 -17.94
CA ALA A 138 43.75 12.61 -19.19
C ALA A 138 42.48 13.28 -19.74
N SER A 139 41.34 12.57 -19.68
CA SER A 139 40.03 13.09 -20.08
C SER A 139 39.58 14.26 -19.20
N GLN A 140 39.76 14.15 -17.87
CA GLN A 140 39.48 15.25 -16.95
C GLN A 140 40.40 16.47 -17.19
N ALA A 141 41.69 16.26 -17.44
CA ALA A 141 42.63 17.34 -17.72
C ALA A 141 42.27 18.14 -18.99
N LYS A 142 41.72 17.46 -20.01
CA LYS A 142 41.15 18.10 -21.21
C LYS A 142 39.97 19.02 -20.84
N VAL A 143 38.98 18.51 -20.11
CA VAL A 143 37.77 19.25 -19.69
C VAL A 143 38.12 20.46 -18.81
N VAL A 144 38.95 20.26 -17.79
CA VAL A 144 39.44 21.34 -16.90
C VAL A 144 40.27 22.37 -17.68
N GLY A 145 41.01 21.93 -18.70
CA GLY A 145 41.75 22.79 -19.61
C GLY A 145 40.86 23.76 -20.39
N GLU A 146 39.71 23.29 -20.91
CA GLU A 146 38.75 24.17 -21.60
C GLU A 146 38.09 25.16 -20.62
N PHE A 147 37.66 24.73 -19.43
CA PHE A 147 37.08 25.66 -18.44
C PHE A 147 38.07 26.69 -17.88
N LYS A 148 39.37 26.37 -17.83
CA LYS A 148 40.42 27.34 -17.45
C LYS A 148 40.70 28.39 -18.54
N ARG A 149 40.26 28.18 -19.79
CA ARG A 149 40.38 29.19 -20.87
C ARG A 149 39.31 30.28 -20.82
N ILE A 150 38.21 30.07 -20.08
CA ILE A 150 37.20 31.11 -19.84
C ILE A 150 37.70 32.01 -18.71
N PRO A 151 38.06 33.28 -18.99
CA PRO A 151 38.60 34.16 -17.97
C PRO A 151 37.48 34.72 -17.08
N PRO A 152 37.78 35.17 -15.84
CA PRO A 152 36.77 35.57 -14.86
C PRO A 152 35.80 36.66 -15.35
N GLU A 153 36.27 37.60 -16.16
CA GLU A 153 35.49 38.70 -16.74
C GLU A 153 34.49 38.27 -17.83
N GLN A 154 34.56 37.01 -18.30
CA GLN A 154 33.60 36.43 -19.25
C GLN A 154 32.58 35.52 -18.56
N LEU A 155 32.65 35.36 -17.23
CA LEU A 155 31.70 34.55 -16.48
C LEU A 155 30.31 35.19 -16.43
N VAL A 156 29.29 34.38 -16.68
CA VAL A 156 27.89 34.80 -16.57
C VAL A 156 27.56 35.06 -15.11
N ALA A 157 27.04 36.26 -14.84
CA ALA A 157 26.61 36.68 -13.52
C ALA A 157 25.45 35.82 -13.00
N MET A 158 25.52 35.53 -11.71
CA MET A 158 24.49 34.82 -10.95
C MET A 158 24.10 35.64 -9.73
N SER A 159 22.85 35.52 -9.30
CA SER A 159 22.42 36.12 -8.03
C SER A 159 23.09 35.44 -6.84
N ASP A 160 22.94 36.04 -5.66
CA ASP A 160 23.09 35.29 -4.42
C ASP A 160 22.09 34.12 -4.38
N PHE A 161 22.47 33.06 -3.67
CA PHE A 161 21.62 31.90 -3.46
C PHE A 161 20.51 32.22 -2.45
N VAL A 162 19.26 32.01 -2.85
CA VAL A 162 18.08 32.14 -1.99
C VAL A 162 17.74 30.76 -1.43
N LEU A 163 17.90 30.61 -0.12
CA LEU A 163 17.62 29.38 0.61
C LEU A 163 16.10 29.21 0.82
N ASP A 164 15.53 28.11 0.35
CA ASP A 164 14.09 27.79 0.47
C ASP A 164 13.81 26.89 1.69
N GLU A 165 14.62 25.85 1.84
CA GLU A 165 14.33 24.71 2.73
C GLU A 165 15.64 24.02 3.13
N ILE A 166 15.73 23.58 4.38
CA ILE A 166 16.79 22.69 4.88
C ILE A 166 16.17 21.39 5.36
N THR A 167 16.86 20.26 5.17
CA THR A 167 16.50 19.00 5.83
C THR A 167 17.52 18.71 6.92
N VAL A 168 17.03 18.57 8.15
CA VAL A 168 17.80 18.25 9.35
C VAL A 168 17.67 16.76 9.63
N GLY A 169 18.79 16.05 9.67
CA GLY A 169 18.86 14.64 10.01
C GLY A 169 19.21 14.45 11.49
N ILE A 170 18.39 13.67 12.20
CA ILE A 170 18.66 13.18 13.56
C ILE A 170 18.93 11.69 13.45
N SER A 171 20.06 11.22 13.98
CA SER A 171 20.39 9.78 13.99
C SER A 171 20.20 9.22 15.40
N LEU A 172 19.46 8.10 15.52
CA LEU A 172 19.09 7.47 16.78
C LEU A 172 19.63 6.03 16.87
N GLU A 173 20.09 5.67 18.07
CA GLU A 173 20.47 4.31 18.44
C GLU A 173 19.35 3.68 19.29
N LEU A 174 18.81 2.54 18.84
CA LEU A 174 17.81 1.75 19.56
C LEU A 174 18.48 0.50 20.18
N PRO A 175 18.08 0.07 21.40
CA PRO A 175 18.73 -1.02 22.14
C PRO A 175 18.41 -2.42 21.60
N HIS A 176 17.42 -2.55 20.71
CA HIS A 176 16.99 -3.79 20.09
C HIS A 176 16.87 -3.60 18.58
N ARG A 177 16.92 -4.70 17.80
CA ARG A 177 16.62 -4.71 16.36
C ARG A 177 15.10 -4.63 16.12
N ASP A 178 14.48 -3.59 16.68
CA ASP A 178 13.05 -3.31 16.55
C ASP A 178 12.72 -3.04 15.09
N LYS A 179 11.63 -3.64 14.57
CA LYS A 179 11.17 -3.31 13.21
C LYS A 179 10.54 -1.91 13.25
N ILE A 180 10.49 -1.24 12.10
CA ILE A 180 9.84 0.07 11.97
C ILE A 180 8.37 0.08 12.46
N ILE A 181 7.67 -1.06 12.40
CA ILE A 181 6.32 -1.21 12.97
C ILE A 181 6.28 -1.19 14.51
N ASP A 182 7.31 -1.70 15.18
CA ASP A 182 7.45 -1.61 16.64
C ASP A 182 7.75 -0.15 17.06
N VAL A 183 8.57 0.57 16.27
CA VAL A 183 8.76 2.03 16.42
C VAL A 183 7.43 2.76 16.23
N PHE A 184 6.71 2.51 15.13
CA PHE A 184 5.42 3.13 14.87
C PHE A 184 4.42 2.88 16.00
N ASP A 185 4.36 1.67 16.57
CA ASP A 185 3.53 1.37 17.74
C ASP A 185 3.89 2.23 18.97
N SER A 186 5.19 2.47 19.21
CA SER A 186 5.65 3.34 20.29
C SER A 186 5.31 4.83 20.08
N LEU A 187 5.16 5.28 18.84
CA LEU A 187 4.86 6.68 18.56
C LEU A 187 3.45 7.08 19.02
N SER A 188 3.29 8.35 19.40
CA SER A 188 2.00 8.92 19.76
C SER A 188 1.68 10.24 19.10
N THR A 189 0.39 10.40 18.81
CA THR A 189 -0.13 11.65 18.27
C THR A 189 -0.40 12.65 19.37
N SER A 190 -0.07 13.92 19.12
CA SER A 190 -0.40 15.05 19.99
C SER A 190 -0.94 16.21 19.15
N ILE A 191 -1.31 17.33 19.78
CA ILE A 191 -1.61 18.57 19.03
C ILE A 191 -0.41 19.11 18.24
N TYR A 192 0.81 18.70 18.58
CA TYR A 192 2.05 19.10 17.91
C TYR A 192 2.47 18.10 16.83
N VAL A 193 2.20 16.81 17.01
CA VAL A 193 2.36 15.77 16.00
C VAL A 193 1.01 15.07 15.77
N PRO A 194 0.05 15.71 15.07
CA PRO A 194 -1.34 15.20 15.02
C PRO A 194 -1.57 14.07 14.02
N PHE A 195 -0.58 13.74 13.19
CA PHE A 195 -0.71 12.71 12.17
C PHE A 195 0.61 11.98 12.00
N ILE A 196 0.52 10.65 12.01
CA ILE A 196 1.62 9.72 11.75
C ILE A 196 1.10 8.68 10.77
N ARG A 197 1.84 8.40 9.71
CA ARG A 197 1.56 7.35 8.72
C ARG A 197 2.75 6.40 8.70
N MET A 198 2.52 5.12 8.43
CA MET A 198 3.58 4.17 8.13
C MET A 198 3.15 3.27 6.97
N VAL A 199 4.07 2.98 6.05
CA VAL A 199 3.92 1.90 5.07
C VAL A 199 4.79 0.74 5.52
N TYR A 200 4.21 -0.45 5.72
CA TYR A 200 4.91 -1.65 6.17
C TYR A 200 4.26 -2.89 5.53
N ASP A 201 5.07 -3.75 4.92
CA ASP A 201 4.64 -4.94 4.15
C ASP A 201 3.45 -4.64 3.21
N ASN A 202 3.54 -3.54 2.43
CA ASN A 202 2.51 -2.99 1.54
C ASN A 202 1.20 -2.52 2.20
N ASN A 203 1.05 -2.66 3.52
CA ASN A 203 -0.08 -2.13 4.28
C ASN A 203 0.23 -0.69 4.75
N THR A 204 -0.79 0.17 4.82
CA THR A 204 -0.61 1.58 5.25
C THR A 204 -1.39 1.87 6.52
N TYR A 205 -0.66 2.07 7.61
CA TYR A 205 -1.20 2.35 8.93
C TYR A 205 -1.17 3.85 9.23
N TYR A 206 -2.12 4.33 10.02
CA TYR A 206 -2.23 5.74 10.41
C TYR A 206 -2.51 5.87 11.91
N LYS A 207 -1.89 6.86 12.55
CA LYS A 207 -2.31 7.40 13.85
C LYS A 207 -2.73 8.86 13.65
N VAL A 208 -3.91 9.22 14.17
CA VAL A 208 -4.47 10.58 14.05
C VAL A 208 -4.93 11.10 15.40
N HIS A 209 -4.58 12.35 15.73
CA HIS A 209 -5.09 13.02 16.93
C HIS A 209 -6.54 13.47 16.70
N ARG A 210 -7.47 13.07 17.58
CA ARG A 210 -8.93 13.28 17.46
C ARG A 210 -9.36 14.72 17.20
N SER A 211 -8.58 15.71 17.65
CA SER A 211 -8.91 17.12 17.44
C SER A 211 -8.49 17.69 16.08
N VAL A 212 -7.81 16.91 15.23
CA VAL A 212 -7.28 17.35 13.94
C VAL A 212 -7.82 16.46 12.83
N VAL A 213 -8.39 17.08 11.79
CA VAL A 213 -8.82 16.37 10.58
C VAL A 213 -7.70 16.51 9.54
N PRO A 214 -7.08 15.41 9.06
CA PRO A 214 -6.04 15.47 8.05
C PRO A 214 -6.45 16.18 6.75
N SER A 215 -5.46 16.80 6.09
CA SER A 215 -5.60 17.20 4.68
C SER A 215 -5.61 15.95 3.79
N HIS A 216 -6.27 16.03 2.63
CA HIS A 216 -6.26 14.94 1.66
C HIS A 216 -4.85 14.69 1.11
N GLU A 217 -4.07 15.77 0.98
CA GLU A 217 -2.65 15.75 0.59
C GLU A 217 -1.78 14.92 1.54
N TRP A 218 -2.22 14.65 2.78
CA TRP A 218 -1.48 13.82 3.73
C TRP A 218 -1.65 12.31 3.47
N LEU A 219 -2.59 11.94 2.60
CA LEU A 219 -2.90 10.56 2.23
C LEU A 219 -2.27 10.16 0.88
N GLU A 220 -2.07 11.13 -0.02
CA GLU A 220 -1.67 10.93 -1.42
C GLU A 220 -0.14 10.93 -1.67
N GLU A 221 0.70 10.97 -0.62
CA GLU A 221 2.15 10.96 -0.80
C GLU A 221 2.66 9.55 -1.19
N ASP A 222 3.30 9.44 -2.37
CA ASP A 222 4.09 8.27 -2.75
C ASP A 222 5.21 8.05 -1.71
N GLN A 223 5.32 6.85 -1.15
CA GLN A 223 6.31 6.53 -0.10
C GLN A 223 6.94 5.14 -0.31
N GLU A 224 8.16 5.01 0.17
CA GLU A 224 8.91 3.75 0.20
C GLU A 224 8.39 2.87 1.35
N ASN A 225 8.36 1.55 1.12
CA ASN A 225 7.99 0.59 2.16
C ASN A 225 8.96 0.69 3.34
N ASN A 226 8.50 0.36 4.55
CA ASN A 226 9.24 0.45 5.81
C ASN A 226 9.63 1.89 6.25
N THR A 227 8.79 2.89 5.95
CA THR A 227 9.01 4.28 6.41
C THR A 227 7.86 4.80 7.26
N ILE A 228 8.17 5.68 8.24
CA ILE A 228 7.17 6.42 9.03
C ILE A 228 7.23 7.89 8.66
N VAL A 229 6.06 8.52 8.44
CA VAL A 229 5.94 9.95 8.16
C VAL A 229 5.06 10.65 9.18
N MET A 230 5.62 11.69 9.80
CA MET A 230 5.01 12.51 10.84
C MET A 230 4.73 13.92 10.33
N ARG A 231 3.54 14.47 10.61
CA ARG A 231 3.25 15.90 10.42
C ARG A 231 3.45 16.64 11.72
N ILE A 232 4.29 17.66 11.72
CA ILE A 232 4.70 18.40 12.92
C ILE A 232 4.25 19.85 12.78
N LEU A 233 3.58 20.39 13.79
CA LEU A 233 3.19 21.79 13.84
C LEU A 233 4.45 22.67 13.82
N ARG A 234 4.53 23.66 12.91
CA ARG A 234 5.69 24.56 12.74
C ARG A 234 5.76 25.71 13.75
N VAL A 235 4.62 26.06 14.36
CA VAL A 235 4.45 27.31 15.13
C VAL A 235 4.09 27.08 16.59
N SER A 236 4.28 28.10 17.44
CA SER A 236 3.67 28.17 18.77
C SER A 236 2.15 28.42 18.67
N LYS A 237 1.41 28.16 19.76
CA LYS A 237 -0.06 28.33 19.77
C LYS A 237 -0.50 29.76 19.45
N GLU A 238 0.28 30.78 19.82
CA GLU A 238 -0.04 32.19 19.57
C GLU A 238 0.08 32.59 18.09
N ARG A 239 0.91 31.88 17.30
CA ARG A 239 1.23 32.27 15.90
C ARG A 239 0.37 31.57 14.83
N ILE A 240 -0.46 30.59 15.20
CA ILE A 240 -1.29 29.77 14.28
C ILE A 240 -2.10 30.63 13.29
N LYS A 241 -2.66 31.77 13.70
CA LYS A 241 -3.51 32.61 12.83
C LYS A 241 -2.77 33.34 11.69
N LYS A 242 -1.44 33.24 11.59
CA LYS A 242 -0.62 34.06 10.67
C LYS A 242 0.12 33.28 9.57
N VAL A 243 0.07 31.94 9.55
CA VAL A 243 0.92 31.12 8.68
C VAL A 243 0.08 30.23 7.75
N LYS A 244 0.38 30.25 6.44
CA LYS A 244 -0.34 29.44 5.43
C LYS A 244 -0.07 27.94 5.55
N ASN A 245 1.17 27.55 5.87
CA ASN A 245 1.58 26.16 6.03
C ASN A 245 1.88 25.89 7.51
N LEU A 246 0.89 25.36 8.23
CA LEU A 246 0.98 25.12 9.68
C LEU A 246 1.86 23.92 10.04
N TYR A 247 2.07 22.98 9.12
CA TYR A 247 2.75 21.71 9.37
C TYR A 247 3.97 21.54 8.47
N THR A 248 4.98 20.84 8.99
CA THR A 248 6.12 20.31 8.25
C THR A 248 6.17 18.79 8.38
N THR A 249 7.07 18.15 7.62
CA THR A 249 7.18 16.69 7.56
C THR A 249 8.47 16.23 8.23
N ALA A 250 8.40 15.15 9.02
CA ALA A 250 9.55 14.30 9.31
C ALA A 250 9.31 12.89 8.78
N ILE A 251 10.39 12.26 8.31
CA ILE A 251 10.42 10.91 7.76
C ILE A 251 11.44 10.11 8.59
N TRP A 252 11.04 8.96 9.12
CA TRP A 252 11.91 8.02 9.84
C TRP A 252 12.09 6.78 8.97
N ASP A 253 13.35 6.40 8.71
CA ASP A 253 13.76 5.26 7.88
C ASP A 253 14.10 3.98 8.69
N GLU A 254 14.25 2.84 8.00
CA GLU A 254 14.64 1.58 8.65
C GLU A 254 16.06 1.59 9.28
N ASN A 255 16.88 2.60 8.97
CA ASN A 255 18.23 2.80 9.51
C ASN A 255 18.25 3.69 10.77
N ASN A 256 17.08 3.99 11.35
CA ASN A 256 16.90 4.86 12.51
C ASN A 256 17.39 6.31 12.33
N ASN A 257 17.35 6.81 11.11
CA ASN A 257 17.53 8.24 10.82
C ASN A 257 16.18 8.91 10.63
N ILE A 258 16.00 10.06 11.28
CA ILE A 258 14.84 10.93 11.12
C ILE A 258 15.24 12.16 10.33
N ALA A 259 14.74 12.29 9.10
CA ALA A 259 14.89 13.46 8.26
C ALA A 259 13.70 14.41 8.48
N ILE A 260 13.95 15.56 9.12
CA ILE A 260 12.97 16.65 9.29
C ILE A 260 13.18 17.68 8.18
N SER A 261 12.25 17.78 7.23
CA SER A 261 12.27 18.86 6.24
C SER A 261 11.73 20.15 6.87
N VAL A 262 12.43 21.26 6.66
CA VAL A 262 12.18 22.57 7.31
C VAL A 262 12.21 23.66 6.24
N VAL A 263 11.04 24.11 5.80
CA VAL A 263 10.91 25.32 4.96
C VAL A 263 11.22 26.53 5.82
N LEU A 264 12.16 27.39 5.44
CA LEU A 264 12.58 28.50 6.31
C LEU A 264 11.64 29.70 6.22
N ASP A 265 11.22 30.22 7.37
CA ASP A 265 10.55 31.52 7.52
C ASP A 265 10.80 32.11 8.93
N GLU A 266 10.43 33.37 9.15
CA GLU A 266 10.60 34.11 10.43
C GLU A 266 9.83 33.49 11.64
N SER A 267 9.17 32.34 11.48
CA SER A 267 8.38 31.70 12.52
C SER A 267 8.96 30.42 13.12
N MET A 268 10.13 30.00 12.67
CA MET A 268 10.67 28.68 12.95
C MET A 268 11.85 28.65 13.91
N ASP A 269 11.86 27.59 14.71
CA ASP A 269 12.93 27.20 15.62
C ASP A 269 13.18 25.70 15.39
N GLN A 270 14.42 25.34 15.08
CA GLN A 270 14.83 23.97 14.79
C GLN A 270 14.80 23.09 16.05
N GLU A 271 15.20 23.63 17.21
CA GLU A 271 15.21 22.89 18.47
C GLU A 271 13.78 22.54 18.90
N LEU A 272 12.85 23.47 18.72
CA LEU A 272 11.41 23.26 18.97
C LEU A 272 10.79 22.17 18.06
N LEU A 273 11.25 22.03 16.81
CA LEU A 273 10.79 20.95 15.93
C LEU A 273 11.36 19.60 16.35
N GLU A 274 12.65 19.55 16.68
CA GLU A 274 13.30 18.36 17.20
C GLU A 274 12.61 17.88 18.49
N GLU A 275 12.38 18.78 19.46
CA GLU A 275 11.64 18.49 20.69
C GLU A 275 10.27 17.88 20.38
N ARG A 276 9.52 18.45 19.42
CA ARG A 276 8.19 17.93 19.05
C ARG A 276 8.24 16.53 18.45
N VAL A 277 9.23 16.23 17.61
CA VAL A 277 9.43 14.88 17.05
C VAL A 277 9.79 13.89 18.15
N LEU A 278 10.79 14.23 18.98
CA LEU A 278 11.23 13.36 20.07
C LEU A 278 10.14 13.17 21.14
N SER A 279 9.27 14.16 21.36
CA SER A 279 8.10 14.06 22.26
C SER A 279 7.00 13.11 21.77
N ALA A 280 7.01 12.71 20.49
CA ALA A 280 6.09 11.71 19.97
C ALA A 280 6.49 10.28 20.39
N ILE A 281 7.77 10.04 20.68
CA ILE A 281 8.33 8.75 21.09
C ILE A 281 7.88 8.43 22.52
N ASP A 282 7.46 7.19 22.79
CA ASP A 282 7.14 6.74 24.15
C ASP A 282 8.39 6.80 25.04
N ILE A 283 8.21 7.19 26.31
CA ILE A 283 9.22 6.99 27.36
C ILE A 283 9.56 5.49 27.50
N SER A 284 8.64 4.60 27.12
CA SER A 284 8.86 3.16 27.08
C SER A 284 9.82 2.67 25.99
N LEU A 285 10.15 3.47 24.96
CA LEU A 285 11.13 3.10 23.95
C LEU A 285 12.46 3.78 24.32
N PRO A 286 13.46 3.05 24.82
CA PRO A 286 14.75 3.64 25.12
C PRO A 286 15.42 4.00 23.79
N TYR A 287 15.91 5.22 23.65
CA TYR A 287 16.71 5.64 22.51
C TYR A 287 17.88 6.50 22.97
N LYS A 288 18.96 6.49 22.19
CA LYS A 288 20.11 7.37 22.39
C LYS A 288 20.33 8.17 21.11
N LYS A 289 20.23 9.50 21.22
CA LYS A 289 20.55 10.42 20.13
C LYS A 289 22.05 10.38 19.87
N ILE A 290 22.46 10.12 18.62
CA ILE A 290 23.87 10.04 18.22
C ILE A 290 24.35 11.44 17.79
N PHE A 291 23.71 12.04 16.79
CA PHE A 291 23.99 13.40 16.32
C PHE A 291 22.75 14.04 15.65
N THR A 292 22.77 15.37 15.53
CA THR A 292 21.92 16.11 14.58
C THR A 292 22.85 16.78 13.57
N LYS A 293 22.56 16.69 12.27
CA LYS A 293 23.28 17.43 11.23
C LYS A 293 22.34 17.92 10.13
N GLN A 294 22.74 18.98 9.42
CA GLN A 294 22.08 19.33 8.16
C GLN A 294 22.45 18.29 7.10
N VAL A 295 21.45 17.78 6.37
CA VAL A 295 21.63 16.70 5.37
C VAL A 295 21.29 17.18 3.96
N GLU A 296 20.34 18.11 3.84
CA GLU A 296 19.87 18.62 2.56
C GLU A 296 19.65 20.14 2.63
N VAL A 297 19.90 20.81 1.51
CA VAL A 297 19.71 22.23 1.27
C VAL A 297 19.03 22.40 -0.08
N LYS A 298 17.91 23.13 -0.10
CA LYS A 298 17.16 23.49 -1.30
C LYS A 298 17.05 24.99 -1.42
N GLY A 299 17.13 25.49 -2.64
CA GLY A 299 17.02 26.92 -2.91
C GLY A 299 17.18 27.24 -4.39
N ALA A 300 17.23 28.52 -4.71
CA ALA A 300 17.32 29.00 -6.08
C ALA A 300 18.48 29.98 -6.28
N VAL A 301 19.06 29.95 -7.47
CA VAL A 301 19.95 30.98 -7.98
C VAL A 301 19.43 31.45 -9.34
N ARG A 302 19.41 32.76 -9.58
CA ARG A 302 19.12 33.33 -10.88
C ARG A 302 20.40 33.47 -11.69
N VAL A 303 20.30 33.23 -12.99
CA VAL A 303 21.37 33.44 -13.96
C VAL A 303 20.92 34.49 -14.94
N GLU A 304 21.73 35.53 -15.15
CA GLU A 304 21.43 36.68 -16.02
C GLU A 304 21.68 36.33 -17.51
N THR A 305 21.14 35.18 -17.95
CA THR A 305 21.07 34.76 -19.35
C THR A 305 19.93 33.75 -19.59
N GLY A 306 19.26 33.83 -20.74
CA GLY A 306 18.32 32.82 -21.19
C GLY A 306 19.03 31.50 -21.55
N ILE A 307 18.52 30.37 -21.03
CA ILE A 307 19.02 29.02 -21.32
C ILE A 307 17.99 28.28 -22.17
N ASN A 308 18.30 28.02 -23.44
CA ASN A 308 17.42 27.22 -24.26
C ASN A 308 17.51 25.72 -23.90
N ARG A 309 16.37 25.13 -23.52
CA ARG A 309 16.24 23.72 -23.13
C ARG A 309 16.84 22.76 -24.16
N TYR A 310 16.56 22.96 -25.45
CA TYR A 310 17.01 22.05 -26.51
C TYR A 310 18.52 22.14 -26.69
N LEU A 311 19.06 23.36 -26.76
CA LEU A 311 20.50 23.60 -26.97
C LEU A 311 21.33 23.10 -25.78
N LEU A 312 20.86 23.29 -24.54
CA LEU A 312 21.55 22.75 -23.37
C LEU A 312 21.44 21.22 -23.30
N THR A 313 20.30 20.62 -23.69
CA THR A 313 20.15 19.15 -23.72
C THR A 313 21.09 18.51 -24.75
N ASP A 314 21.25 19.14 -25.91
CA ASP A 314 22.21 18.73 -26.93
C ASP A 314 23.65 18.74 -26.39
N MET A 315 24.09 19.86 -25.81
CA MET A 315 25.43 19.94 -25.20
C MET A 315 25.65 18.93 -24.07
N ILE A 316 24.65 18.74 -23.19
CA ILE A 316 24.70 17.72 -22.14
C ILE A 316 24.90 16.30 -22.71
N THR A 317 24.46 16.05 -23.93
CA THR A 317 24.48 14.72 -24.56
C THR A 317 25.69 14.53 -25.50
N ASN A 318 26.15 15.60 -26.15
CA ASN A 318 27.07 15.55 -27.29
C ASN A 318 28.38 16.35 -27.10
N ASP A 319 28.51 17.16 -26.05
CA ASP A 319 29.73 17.92 -25.74
C ASP A 319 30.45 17.32 -24.52
N ASP A 320 31.64 16.75 -24.72
CA ASP A 320 32.51 16.17 -23.66
C ASP A 320 32.68 17.07 -22.43
N THR A 321 32.68 18.39 -22.62
CA THR A 321 32.95 19.40 -21.58
C THR A 321 31.74 19.61 -20.68
N VAL A 322 30.54 19.58 -21.25
CA VAL A 322 29.28 19.78 -20.53
C VAL A 322 28.77 18.44 -19.97
N SER A 323 28.88 17.35 -20.73
CA SER A 323 28.46 16.00 -20.32
C SER A 323 29.27 15.43 -19.15
N TYR A 324 30.51 15.92 -18.95
CA TYR A 324 31.34 15.56 -17.78
C TYR A 324 30.74 16.00 -16.44
N PHE A 325 30.01 17.13 -16.41
CA PHE A 325 29.44 17.71 -15.18
C PHE A 325 27.92 17.55 -15.09
N LEU A 326 27.22 17.50 -16.22
CA LEU A 326 25.76 17.50 -16.28
C LEU A 326 25.27 16.31 -17.08
N TYR A 327 24.18 15.68 -16.62
CA TYR A 327 23.45 14.68 -17.40
C TYR A 327 21.94 14.84 -17.29
N VAL A 328 21.19 14.18 -18.19
CA VAL A 328 19.73 14.12 -18.16
C VAL A 328 19.26 12.67 -18.10
N ASN A 329 18.36 12.36 -17.15
CA ASN A 329 17.78 11.02 -17.05
C ASN A 329 16.59 10.88 -18.03
N GLU A 330 16.80 10.22 -19.17
CA GLU A 330 15.75 10.01 -20.17
C GLU A 330 15.04 8.64 -20.09
N ARG A 331 15.37 7.77 -19.12
CA ARG A 331 14.92 6.35 -19.05
C ARG A 331 13.41 6.13 -19.27
N LYS A 332 12.56 7.01 -18.72
CA LYS A 332 11.09 6.96 -18.86
C LYS A 332 10.54 7.92 -19.92
N LYS A 333 11.22 9.05 -20.18
CA LYS A 333 10.73 10.15 -21.02
C LYS A 333 11.86 11.14 -21.36
N LEU A 334 11.93 11.57 -22.63
CA LEU A 334 12.89 12.57 -23.12
C LEU A 334 12.81 13.88 -22.30
N ALA A 335 13.96 14.42 -21.90
CA ALA A 335 14.11 15.59 -21.04
C ALA A 335 13.41 16.83 -21.64
N THR A 336 13.51 17.00 -22.96
CA THR A 336 12.82 18.07 -23.71
C THR A 336 11.30 18.05 -23.50
N THR A 337 10.70 16.86 -23.37
CA THR A 337 9.24 16.64 -23.27
C THR A 337 8.70 16.55 -21.83
N LYS A 338 9.55 16.73 -20.81
CA LYS A 338 9.12 16.77 -19.40
C LYS A 338 8.50 18.13 -19.06
N LYS A 339 7.54 18.15 -18.12
CA LYS A 339 6.91 19.40 -17.64
C LYS A 339 7.96 20.36 -17.04
N ARG A 340 8.88 19.83 -16.22
CA ARG A 340 10.03 20.55 -15.65
C ARG A 340 11.32 20.06 -16.31
N PHE A 341 12.30 20.95 -16.50
CA PHE A 341 13.61 20.59 -17.06
C PHE A 341 14.56 20.19 -15.93
N TYR A 342 14.64 18.89 -15.69
CA TYR A 342 15.55 18.30 -14.70
C TYR A 342 16.90 18.03 -15.33
N VAL A 343 17.94 18.63 -14.77
CA VAL A 343 19.34 18.37 -15.09
C VAL A 343 20.02 17.87 -13.82
N TYR A 344 20.88 16.87 -13.93
CA TYR A 344 21.58 16.28 -12.81
C TYR A 344 23.04 16.72 -12.86
N TYR A 345 23.48 17.45 -11.84
CA TYR A 345 24.88 17.80 -11.67
C TYR A 345 25.59 16.64 -10.96
N ASN A 346 26.55 16.06 -11.67
CA ASN A 346 27.40 15.00 -11.15
C ASN A 346 28.77 15.60 -10.81
N TYR A 347 29.08 15.63 -9.51
CA TYR A 347 30.38 16.09 -9.05
C TYR A 347 31.44 15.00 -9.28
N SER A 348 31.20 13.76 -8.86
CA SER A 348 32.22 12.72 -8.74
C SER A 348 32.35 11.75 -9.93
N ASN A 349 31.47 11.87 -10.94
CA ASN A 349 31.23 10.86 -11.98
C ASN A 349 30.70 9.51 -11.43
N GLU A 350 30.08 9.52 -10.25
CA GLU A 350 29.30 8.41 -9.70
C GLU A 350 27.81 8.67 -9.93
N LEU A 351 26.98 7.64 -10.12
CA LEU A 351 25.53 7.81 -10.27
C LEU A 351 24.79 7.93 -8.93
N GLU A 352 25.54 7.90 -7.83
CA GLU A 352 25.04 7.98 -6.45
C GLU A 352 24.94 9.46 -6.01
N ASP A 353 23.76 9.84 -5.52
CA ASP A 353 23.38 11.19 -5.08
C ASP A 353 23.81 12.39 -5.96
N PRO A 354 23.38 12.43 -7.23
CA PRO A 354 23.52 13.61 -8.08
C PRO A 354 22.72 14.81 -7.54
N ILE A 355 23.32 16.00 -7.60
CA ILE A 355 22.63 17.24 -7.25
C ILE A 355 21.60 17.55 -8.34
N THR A 356 20.32 17.43 -7.99
CA THR A 356 19.24 17.67 -8.94
C THR A 356 19.01 19.17 -9.11
N LEU A 357 19.09 19.65 -10.35
CA LEU A 357 18.81 21.02 -10.76
C LEU A 357 17.50 21.07 -11.55
N ILE A 358 16.66 22.06 -11.26
CA ILE A 358 15.48 22.37 -12.06
C ILE A 358 15.70 23.74 -12.72
N ILE A 359 15.90 23.75 -14.03
CA ILE A 359 16.11 24.98 -14.80
C ILE A 359 14.75 25.47 -15.32
N THR A 360 14.39 26.69 -14.96
CA THR A 360 13.22 27.42 -15.46
C THR A 360 13.72 28.53 -16.39
N PRO A 361 13.67 28.31 -17.72
CA PRO A 361 14.22 29.27 -18.67
C PRO A 361 13.21 30.38 -18.98
N HIS A 362 13.71 31.62 -18.99
CA HIS A 362 13.02 32.79 -19.54
C HIS A 362 13.82 33.32 -20.74
N ALA A 363 13.40 34.45 -21.32
CA ALA A 363 14.05 35.01 -22.52
C ALA A 363 15.43 35.62 -22.20
N ASP A 364 15.48 36.42 -21.13
CA ASP A 364 16.62 37.24 -20.70
C ASP A 364 17.41 36.60 -19.55
N HIS A 365 16.74 35.84 -18.67
CA HIS A 365 17.32 35.16 -17.51
C HIS A 365 16.86 33.71 -17.39
N SER A 366 17.45 32.95 -16.46
CA SER A 366 17.00 31.61 -16.10
C SER A 366 17.09 31.41 -14.60
N ASP A 367 16.02 30.89 -13.97
CA ASP A 367 16.04 30.52 -12.56
C ASP A 367 16.45 29.04 -12.42
N ILE A 368 17.51 28.76 -11.68
CA ILE A 368 18.02 27.40 -11.42
C ILE A 368 17.74 27.04 -9.96
N ARG A 369 16.84 26.07 -9.75
CA ARG A 369 16.55 25.55 -8.41
C ARG A 369 17.43 24.35 -8.10
N ILE A 370 18.22 24.45 -7.04
CA ILE A 370 19.03 23.36 -6.48
C ILE A 370 18.12 22.59 -5.51
N MET A 371 17.93 21.30 -5.75
CA MET A 371 16.98 20.46 -5.00
C MET A 371 17.63 19.56 -3.94
N ARG A 372 18.96 19.32 -4.03
CA ARG A 372 19.71 18.38 -3.18
C ARG A 372 21.18 18.78 -3.06
N ALA A 373 21.51 19.78 -2.24
CA ALA A 373 22.90 20.04 -1.83
C ALA A 373 23.09 19.66 -0.36
N LYS A 374 24.30 19.25 0.07
CA LYS A 374 24.54 18.85 1.48
C LYS A 374 24.54 20.05 2.43
N ASP A 375 25.15 21.14 2.00
CA ASP A 375 25.42 22.34 2.81
C ASP A 375 25.61 23.59 1.91
N GLU A 376 25.74 24.76 2.52
CA GLU A 376 25.95 26.02 1.78
C GLU A 376 27.30 26.10 1.03
N ALA A 377 28.35 25.43 1.51
CA ALA A 377 29.65 25.43 0.84
C ALA A 377 29.56 24.64 -0.47
N HIS A 378 28.90 23.49 -0.45
CA HIS A 378 28.49 22.75 -1.64
C HIS A 378 27.69 23.61 -2.61
N VAL A 379 26.68 24.35 -2.13
CA VAL A 379 25.91 25.28 -2.99
C VAL A 379 26.82 26.33 -3.64
N LYS A 380 27.76 26.93 -2.90
CA LYS A 380 28.71 27.92 -3.42
C LYS A 380 29.63 27.32 -4.50
N THR A 381 30.12 26.09 -4.30
CA THR A 381 30.94 25.36 -5.29
C THR A 381 30.14 25.01 -6.55
N VAL A 382 28.93 24.45 -6.41
CA VAL A 382 28.03 24.14 -7.52
C VAL A 382 27.72 25.40 -8.34
N THR A 383 27.39 26.51 -7.68
CA THR A 383 27.07 27.79 -8.32
C THR A 383 28.27 28.33 -9.12
N ARG A 384 29.49 28.26 -8.56
CA ARG A 384 30.74 28.65 -9.23
C ARG A 384 30.98 27.83 -10.51
N ILE A 385 30.75 26.52 -10.45
CA ILE A 385 30.95 25.61 -11.59
C ILE A 385 29.84 25.81 -12.64
N LEU A 386 28.58 25.97 -12.22
CA LEU A 386 27.47 26.27 -13.13
C LEU A 386 27.67 27.60 -13.87
N SER A 387 28.21 28.65 -13.23
CA SER A 387 28.54 29.91 -13.91
C SER A 387 29.51 29.67 -15.07
N ARG A 388 30.55 28.83 -14.88
CA ARG A 388 31.48 28.42 -15.94
C ARG A 388 30.81 27.59 -17.03
N ILE A 389 30.01 26.60 -16.67
CA ILE A 389 29.26 25.76 -17.64
C ILE A 389 28.33 26.62 -18.50
N ILE A 390 27.61 27.58 -17.90
CA ILE A 390 26.68 28.44 -18.64
C ILE A 390 27.43 29.47 -19.51
N SER A 391 28.62 29.89 -19.09
CA SER A 391 29.53 30.72 -19.91
C SER A 391 30.07 29.94 -21.12
N TYR A 392 30.38 28.66 -20.94
CA TYR A 392 30.75 27.75 -22.02
C TYR A 392 29.58 27.51 -22.99
N TYR A 393 28.40 27.20 -22.45
CA TYR A 393 27.14 27.09 -23.21
C TYR A 393 26.90 28.32 -24.09
N ARG A 394 27.02 29.53 -23.52
CA ARG A 394 26.81 30.79 -24.25
C ARG A 394 27.80 30.98 -25.40
N SER A 395 29.07 30.62 -25.21
CA SER A 395 30.11 30.75 -26.24
C SER A 395 30.04 29.67 -27.33
N HIS A 396 29.54 28.48 -27.01
CA HIS A 396 29.49 27.33 -27.93
C HIS A 396 28.11 27.08 -28.56
N THR A 397 27.06 27.76 -28.10
CA THR A 397 25.68 27.63 -28.62
C THR A 397 25.61 27.80 -30.14
N LYS A 398 26.43 28.70 -30.71
CA LYS A 398 26.49 28.91 -32.16
C LYS A 398 26.90 27.65 -32.94
N ASN A 399 27.82 26.84 -32.40
CA ASN A 399 28.27 25.61 -33.05
C ASN A 399 27.13 24.60 -33.20
N VAL A 400 26.30 24.47 -32.16
CA VAL A 400 25.08 23.64 -32.17
C VAL A 400 24.08 24.17 -33.20
N LEU A 401 23.84 25.48 -33.21
CA LEU A 401 22.93 26.13 -34.17
C LEU A 401 23.38 25.92 -35.63
N ASP A 402 24.68 26.04 -35.89
CA ASP A 402 25.25 25.88 -37.23
C ASP A 402 25.19 24.42 -37.75
N ILE A 403 25.07 23.43 -36.85
CA ILE A 403 24.78 22.03 -37.20
C ILE A 403 23.29 21.83 -37.54
N TYR A 404 22.38 22.33 -36.71
CA TYR A 404 20.95 22.02 -36.84
C TYR A 404 20.18 22.88 -37.86
N ARG A 405 20.54 24.15 -38.04
CA ARG A 405 19.86 25.06 -38.99
C ARG A 405 19.90 24.61 -40.45
N PRO A 406 20.99 24.04 -40.99
CA PRO A 406 21.00 23.47 -42.34
C PRO A 406 20.11 22.24 -42.49
N LEU A 407 19.89 21.48 -41.41
CA LEU A 407 19.14 20.23 -41.41
C LEU A 407 17.62 20.45 -41.27
N PHE A 408 17.21 21.47 -40.50
CA PHE A 408 15.81 21.74 -40.18
C PHE A 408 15.45 23.21 -40.40
N ALA A 409 14.76 23.50 -41.51
CA ALA A 409 14.42 24.88 -41.90
C ALA A 409 13.49 25.64 -40.92
N GLU A 410 12.79 24.92 -40.03
CA GLU A 410 11.96 25.51 -38.97
C GLU A 410 12.59 25.37 -37.56
N PHE A 411 13.88 25.00 -37.45
CA PHE A 411 14.54 24.73 -36.16
C PHE A 411 14.39 25.86 -35.15
N ASP A 412 14.69 27.10 -35.55
CA ASP A 412 14.61 28.27 -34.65
C ASP A 412 13.19 28.45 -34.07
N LYS A 413 12.14 28.13 -34.86
CA LYS A 413 10.73 28.21 -34.45
C LYS A 413 10.32 27.03 -33.56
N LEU A 414 10.81 25.82 -33.83
CA LEU A 414 10.50 24.61 -33.05
C LEU A 414 11.24 24.59 -31.70
N ALA A 415 12.47 25.09 -31.66
CA ALA A 415 13.27 25.18 -30.44
C ALA A 415 13.02 26.47 -29.63
N GLY A 416 12.26 27.44 -30.15
CA GLY A 416 11.95 28.70 -29.46
C GLY A 416 13.12 29.66 -29.32
N ILE A 417 13.95 29.77 -30.37
CA ILE A 417 15.19 30.56 -30.37
C ILE A 417 14.88 32.02 -30.74
N THR A 418 15.17 32.95 -29.83
CA THR A 418 15.04 34.41 -30.04
C THR A 418 16.34 35.03 -30.59
N GLU A 419 16.30 36.26 -31.11
CA GLU A 419 17.51 36.92 -31.66
C GLU A 419 18.65 37.05 -30.63
N GLU A 420 18.34 37.17 -29.34
CA GLU A 420 19.32 37.24 -28.24
C GLU A 420 20.20 35.98 -28.13
N HIS A 421 19.68 34.81 -28.53
CA HIS A 421 20.44 33.55 -28.58
C HIS A 421 21.45 33.50 -29.75
N THR A 422 21.50 34.52 -30.62
CA THR A 422 22.07 34.37 -31.98
C THR A 422 23.11 35.42 -32.40
N LEU A 423 23.66 36.18 -31.45
CA LEU A 423 24.64 37.25 -31.71
C LEU A 423 25.96 36.75 -32.33
N THR A 424 26.02 36.61 -33.67
CA THR A 424 26.99 37.30 -34.55
C THR A 424 26.82 36.95 -36.05
N THR A 425 26.55 38.01 -36.83
CA THR A 425 26.83 38.24 -38.27
C THR A 425 26.17 37.37 -39.38
N LYS A 426 25.58 38.06 -40.38
CA LYS A 426 24.79 37.55 -41.52
C LYS A 426 25.62 37.38 -42.81
N VAL A 427 25.34 36.34 -43.62
CA VAL A 427 25.39 36.33 -45.11
C VAL A 427 24.28 35.40 -45.66
N VAL A 428 23.83 35.58 -46.91
CA VAL A 428 22.63 34.96 -47.52
C VAL A 428 22.96 33.89 -48.60
N LYS A 429 22.06 32.88 -48.68
CA LYS A 429 21.73 31.82 -49.70
C LYS A 429 22.08 32.10 -51.19
N PRO A 430 22.11 31.10 -52.13
CA PRO A 430 21.34 29.82 -52.15
C PRO A 430 22.16 28.56 -52.62
N GLU A 431 21.65 27.37 -52.98
CA GLU A 431 20.25 26.87 -53.13
C GLU A 431 19.99 25.43 -52.59
N LYS A 432 19.93 24.37 -53.44
CA LYS A 432 19.36 23.04 -53.14
C LYS A 432 20.23 21.84 -53.56
N LYS A 433 20.10 20.75 -52.79
CA LYS A 433 19.83 19.37 -53.30
C LYS A 433 19.24 18.52 -52.16
N LEU A 434 18.19 17.74 -52.44
CA LEU A 434 17.58 16.84 -51.45
C LEU A 434 18.47 15.61 -51.20
N ALA A 435 18.56 15.17 -49.95
CA ALA A 435 19.12 13.87 -49.57
C ALA A 435 18.07 12.74 -49.72
N PRO A 436 18.48 11.49 -49.97
CA PRO A 436 17.56 10.39 -50.28
C PRO A 436 16.86 9.80 -49.04
N GLN A 437 15.56 9.51 -49.16
CA GLN A 437 14.77 8.79 -48.16
C GLN A 437 15.26 7.36 -47.96
N THR A 438 15.22 6.85 -46.72
CA THR A 438 15.55 5.47 -46.39
C THR A 438 14.47 4.49 -46.86
N ARG A 439 14.84 3.22 -47.06
CA ARG A 439 13.92 2.15 -47.53
C ARG A 439 12.70 1.97 -46.62
N CYS A 440 12.85 2.16 -45.30
CA CYS A 440 11.73 2.06 -44.36
C CYS A 440 10.77 3.26 -44.51
N GLU A 441 11.28 4.47 -44.68
CA GLU A 441 10.46 5.66 -44.94
C GLU A 441 9.72 5.56 -46.28
N GLN A 442 10.35 4.99 -47.31
CA GLN A 442 9.71 4.69 -48.59
C GLN A 442 8.54 3.70 -48.41
N LEU A 443 8.75 2.61 -47.66
CA LEU A 443 7.69 1.63 -47.35
C LEU A 443 6.55 2.26 -46.54
N SER A 444 6.85 3.02 -45.48
CA SER A 444 5.85 3.74 -44.67
C SER A 444 5.13 4.84 -45.45
N THR A 445 5.77 5.45 -46.45
CA THR A 445 5.11 6.41 -47.36
C THR A 445 4.15 5.71 -48.32
N MET A 446 4.52 4.52 -48.83
CA MET A 446 3.69 3.75 -49.77
C MET A 446 2.52 3.02 -49.09
N ARG A 447 2.72 2.48 -47.88
CA ARG A 447 1.72 1.72 -47.12
C ARG A 447 1.81 2.02 -45.61
N PRO A 448 1.39 3.24 -45.17
CA PRO A 448 1.43 3.64 -43.77
C PRO A 448 0.53 2.78 -42.87
N ASP A 449 -0.47 2.11 -43.44
CA ASP A 449 -1.36 1.18 -42.76
C ASP A 449 -0.66 -0.12 -42.31
N ILE A 450 0.37 -0.56 -43.05
CA ILE A 450 1.15 -1.77 -42.73
C ILE A 450 2.44 -1.42 -41.98
N PHE A 451 3.18 -0.44 -42.48
CA PHE A 451 4.51 -0.09 -41.99
C PHE A 451 4.46 1.03 -40.94
N VAL A 452 3.74 0.77 -39.86
CA VAL A 452 3.60 1.68 -38.71
C VAL A 452 4.90 1.78 -37.88
N GLU A 453 4.92 2.74 -36.96
CA GLU A 453 6.04 2.93 -36.03
C GLU A 453 6.39 1.62 -35.29
N GLY A 454 7.69 1.33 -35.20
CA GLY A 454 8.19 0.09 -34.62
C GLY A 454 8.37 -1.08 -35.60
N TYR A 455 7.84 -1.02 -36.84
CA TYR A 455 8.05 -2.08 -37.85
C TYR A 455 9.53 -2.44 -38.04
N ALA A 456 10.44 -1.46 -38.10
CA ALA A 456 11.87 -1.68 -38.28
C ALA A 456 12.53 -2.53 -37.17
N ARG A 457 11.95 -2.55 -35.95
CA ARG A 457 12.42 -3.42 -34.85
C ARG A 457 12.07 -4.88 -35.09
N LYS A 458 10.94 -5.15 -35.75
CA LYS A 458 10.45 -6.50 -36.10
C LYS A 458 11.05 -6.99 -37.42
N CYS A 459 11.24 -6.11 -38.39
CA CYS A 459 11.87 -6.38 -39.67
C CYS A 459 13.07 -5.45 -39.91
N GLN A 460 14.26 -5.92 -39.53
CA GLN A 460 15.54 -5.21 -39.66
C GLN A 460 15.89 -4.94 -41.14
N LYS A 461 16.61 -3.85 -41.43
CA LYS A 461 16.89 -3.30 -42.79
C LYS A 461 17.17 -4.34 -43.89
N ILE A 462 18.04 -5.32 -43.63
CA ILE A 462 18.41 -6.39 -44.59
C ILE A 462 17.26 -7.34 -44.96
N SER A 463 16.22 -7.39 -44.13
CA SER A 463 15.04 -8.25 -44.27
C SER A 463 13.81 -7.50 -44.81
N GLN A 464 13.92 -6.19 -45.04
CA GLN A 464 12.80 -5.39 -45.53
C GLN A 464 12.58 -5.62 -47.04
N PRO A 465 11.34 -5.88 -47.48
CA PRO A 465 11.02 -6.03 -48.91
C PRO A 465 11.05 -4.69 -49.65
N LYS A 466 11.01 -4.74 -50.98
CA LYS A 466 10.72 -3.60 -51.85
C LYS A 466 9.31 -3.76 -52.43
N ILE A 467 8.49 -2.70 -52.44
CA ILE A 467 7.24 -2.67 -53.21
C ILE A 467 7.58 -2.39 -54.68
N VAL A 468 6.98 -3.14 -55.60
CA VAL A 468 7.17 -3.02 -57.05
C VAL A 468 5.82 -2.97 -57.78
N THR A 469 5.82 -2.40 -58.98
CA THR A 469 4.62 -2.28 -59.83
C THR A 469 4.21 -3.62 -60.45
N ASP A 470 2.99 -3.74 -60.96
CA ASP A 470 2.53 -4.93 -61.70
C ASP A 470 3.40 -5.28 -62.93
N GLU A 471 4.09 -4.30 -63.51
CA GLU A 471 4.99 -4.51 -64.65
C GLU A 471 6.34 -5.04 -64.20
N GLU A 472 6.93 -4.43 -63.17
CA GLU A 472 8.18 -4.90 -62.55
C GLU A 472 7.98 -6.27 -61.88
N ALA A 473 6.82 -6.53 -61.25
CA ALA A 473 6.47 -7.83 -60.68
C ALA A 473 6.43 -8.97 -61.72
N LYS A 474 6.20 -8.69 -63.01
CA LYS A 474 6.21 -9.72 -64.06
C LYS A 474 7.61 -10.27 -64.36
N THR A 475 8.68 -9.52 -64.06
CA THR A 475 10.07 -9.97 -64.31
C THR A 475 10.63 -10.89 -63.22
N TYR A 476 9.90 -11.10 -62.12
CA TYR A 476 10.31 -11.97 -61.02
C TYR A 476 9.60 -13.33 -61.08
N GLU A 477 10.31 -14.40 -60.72
CA GLU A 477 9.76 -15.74 -60.56
C GLU A 477 8.60 -15.77 -59.54
N PRO A 478 7.59 -16.66 -59.68
CA PRO A 478 6.40 -16.69 -58.83
C PRO A 478 6.69 -16.82 -57.32
N ASN A 479 7.82 -17.41 -56.94
CA ASN A 479 8.23 -17.57 -55.55
C ASN A 479 9.14 -16.44 -55.02
N MET A 480 9.59 -15.52 -55.86
CA MET A 480 10.43 -14.36 -55.49
C MET A 480 9.63 -13.05 -55.34
N LYS A 481 8.31 -13.11 -55.59
CA LYS A 481 7.35 -12.01 -55.40
C LYS A 481 6.18 -12.45 -54.54
N MET A 482 5.55 -11.51 -53.83
CA MET A 482 4.40 -11.76 -52.97
C MET A 482 3.37 -10.64 -53.11
N TYR A 483 2.12 -10.99 -53.45
CA TYR A 483 1.00 -10.05 -53.47
C TYR A 483 0.37 -9.96 -52.09
N TYR A 484 0.36 -8.79 -51.47
CA TYR A 484 -0.15 -8.61 -50.10
C TYR A 484 -0.57 -7.16 -49.81
N PRO A 485 -1.63 -6.93 -49.01
CA PRO A 485 -2.75 -7.83 -48.74
C PRO A 485 -3.46 -8.24 -50.03
N ARG A 486 -4.39 -9.19 -49.93
CA ARG A 486 -5.33 -9.50 -51.01
C ARG A 486 -5.98 -8.20 -51.53
N ASP A 487 -6.15 -8.14 -52.84
CA ASP A 487 -6.78 -7.05 -53.60
C ASP A 487 -6.16 -5.64 -53.43
N SER A 488 -4.95 -5.54 -52.87
CA SER A 488 -4.32 -4.26 -52.55
C SER A 488 -3.49 -3.62 -53.67
N GLY A 489 -3.28 -4.31 -54.79
CA GLY A 489 -2.44 -3.83 -55.90
C GLY A 489 -0.92 -3.79 -55.61
N ASN A 490 -0.45 -4.34 -54.47
CA ASN A 490 0.95 -4.24 -54.05
C ASN A 490 1.70 -5.59 -54.17
N TRP A 491 2.84 -5.57 -54.87
CA TRP A 491 3.77 -6.69 -54.94
C TRP A 491 5.04 -6.40 -54.14
N TYR A 492 5.48 -7.37 -53.33
CA TYR A 492 6.72 -7.32 -52.55
C TYR A 492 7.78 -8.27 -53.12
N VAL A 493 9.00 -7.78 -53.30
CA VAL A 493 10.18 -8.57 -53.74
C VAL A 493 11.36 -8.35 -52.81
N CYS A 494 12.31 -9.29 -52.78
CA CYS A 494 13.39 -9.32 -51.79
C CYS A 494 14.82 -9.26 -52.34
N ALA A 495 15.06 -9.57 -53.62
CA ALA A 495 16.36 -9.37 -54.26
C ALA A 495 16.25 -9.33 -55.79
N PRO A 496 17.12 -8.57 -56.50
CA PRO A 496 18.00 -7.53 -55.97
C PRO A 496 17.21 -6.26 -55.68
N ARG A 497 17.43 -5.62 -54.51
CA ARG A 497 16.77 -4.34 -54.16
C ARG A 497 17.68 -3.14 -54.44
N GLU A 498 18.99 -3.33 -54.24
CA GLU A 498 20.09 -2.40 -54.51
C GLU A 498 21.30 -3.21 -55.06
N GLU A 499 22.30 -2.54 -55.65
CA GLU A 499 23.48 -3.20 -56.25
C GLU A 499 24.33 -3.96 -55.20
N SER A 500 24.31 -3.49 -53.95
CA SER A 500 24.92 -4.10 -52.75
C SER A 500 24.17 -5.34 -52.22
N ASP A 501 22.95 -5.61 -52.70
CA ASP A 501 22.13 -6.74 -52.24
C ASP A 501 22.36 -8.02 -53.10
N ARG A 502 23.24 -7.99 -54.11
CA ARG A 502 23.45 -9.10 -55.08
C ARG A 502 23.89 -10.43 -54.44
N ASP A 503 24.66 -10.41 -53.36
CA ASP A 503 25.20 -11.61 -52.69
C ASP A 503 24.33 -12.11 -51.51
N GLN A 504 23.12 -11.56 -51.31
CA GLN A 504 22.34 -11.81 -50.10
C GLN A 504 21.47 -13.07 -50.18
N LYS A 505 21.56 -13.91 -49.13
CA LYS A 505 20.80 -15.17 -49.00
C LYS A 505 19.28 -15.01 -48.81
N ARG A 506 18.74 -13.80 -48.58
CA ARG A 506 17.33 -13.54 -48.20
C ARG A 506 16.45 -13.15 -49.40
N ILE A 507 16.36 -14.01 -50.40
CA ILE A 507 15.72 -13.70 -51.69
C ILE A 507 14.19 -13.95 -51.74
N PHE A 508 13.60 -14.58 -50.73
CA PHE A 508 12.18 -14.98 -50.77
C PHE A 508 11.30 -14.08 -49.89
N PRO A 509 10.27 -13.41 -50.45
CA PRO A 509 9.29 -12.68 -49.64
C PRO A 509 8.38 -13.63 -48.86
N GLY A 510 7.85 -13.15 -47.74
CA GLY A 510 6.97 -13.88 -46.84
C GLY A 510 6.27 -12.99 -45.83
N LEU A 511 5.47 -13.61 -44.97
CA LEU A 511 4.75 -12.96 -43.88
C LEU A 511 5.27 -13.42 -42.52
N MET A 512 5.16 -12.55 -41.51
CA MET A 512 5.36 -12.85 -40.09
C MET A 512 4.17 -12.34 -39.26
N GLU A 513 3.85 -12.96 -38.13
CA GLU A 513 2.72 -12.56 -37.28
C GLU A 513 2.94 -11.20 -36.60
N ASN A 514 1.93 -10.34 -36.64
CA ASN A 514 1.93 -9.06 -35.94
C ASN A 514 1.28 -9.19 -34.55
N LYS A 515 2.11 -9.35 -33.52
CA LYS A 515 1.63 -9.52 -32.13
C LYS A 515 1.68 -8.25 -31.28
N THR A 516 2.40 -7.21 -31.74
CA THR A 516 2.87 -6.14 -30.86
C THR A 516 2.88 -4.74 -31.46
N LEU A 517 2.61 -4.55 -32.75
CA LEU A 517 2.49 -3.20 -33.32
C LEU A 517 1.07 -2.67 -33.11
N SER A 518 0.91 -1.34 -33.15
CA SER A 518 -0.38 -0.67 -32.94
C SER A 518 -1.47 -1.08 -33.95
N ASN A 519 -1.09 -1.55 -35.13
CA ASN A 519 -1.98 -2.05 -36.18
C ASN A 519 -2.21 -3.58 -36.12
N LYS A 520 -1.84 -4.28 -35.04
CA LYS A 520 -1.95 -5.76 -34.96
C LYS A 520 -3.36 -6.29 -35.29
N ASP A 521 -4.40 -5.57 -34.86
CA ASP A 521 -5.79 -6.02 -34.96
C ASP A 521 -6.38 -5.77 -36.37
N THR A 522 -5.80 -4.83 -37.13
CA THR A 522 -6.18 -4.52 -38.52
C THR A 522 -5.23 -5.15 -39.55
N VAL A 523 -3.98 -5.41 -39.18
CA VAL A 523 -2.90 -5.97 -40.01
C VAL A 523 -2.22 -7.09 -39.20
N PRO A 524 -2.81 -8.30 -39.15
CA PRO A 524 -2.30 -9.41 -38.34
C PRO A 524 -0.99 -10.03 -38.87
N TYR A 525 -0.54 -9.64 -40.06
CA TYR A 525 0.67 -10.16 -40.70
C TYR A 525 1.51 -9.04 -41.31
N LEU A 526 2.84 -9.11 -41.17
CA LEU A 526 3.78 -8.11 -41.70
C LEU A 526 4.64 -8.74 -42.81
N PRO A 527 4.90 -8.02 -43.93
CA PRO A 527 5.74 -8.53 -45.01
C PRO A 527 7.24 -8.42 -44.65
N ALA A 528 8.01 -9.48 -44.97
CA ALA A 528 9.44 -9.61 -44.67
C ALA A 528 10.17 -10.55 -45.65
N CYS A 529 11.50 -10.51 -45.67
CA CYS A 529 12.37 -11.32 -46.53
C CYS A 529 13.11 -12.45 -45.80
N PHE A 530 13.09 -13.65 -46.38
CA PHE A 530 13.55 -14.90 -45.80
C PHE A 530 14.56 -15.63 -46.70
N THR A 531 15.34 -16.53 -46.10
CA THR A 531 16.36 -17.36 -46.80
C THR A 531 15.80 -18.62 -47.47
N SER A 532 14.53 -18.94 -47.24
CA SER A 532 13.85 -20.13 -47.76
C SER A 532 12.53 -19.76 -48.41
N ASN A 533 12.09 -20.53 -49.41
CA ASN A 533 10.84 -20.29 -50.13
C ASN A 533 9.63 -20.44 -49.19
N GLN A 534 8.95 -19.32 -48.91
CA GLN A 534 7.80 -19.30 -47.99
C GLN A 534 6.51 -19.83 -48.62
N TYR A 535 6.41 -20.04 -49.93
CA TYR A 535 5.25 -20.72 -50.53
C TYR A 535 5.27 -22.24 -50.30
N THR A 536 6.45 -22.86 -50.31
CA THR A 536 6.61 -24.32 -50.18
C THR A 536 6.78 -24.79 -48.74
N LYS A 537 7.21 -23.91 -47.82
CA LYS A 537 7.34 -24.25 -46.40
C LYS A 537 5.96 -24.51 -45.79
N ARG A 538 5.70 -25.73 -45.28
CA ARG A 538 4.37 -26.15 -44.82
C ARG A 538 3.82 -25.35 -43.63
N SER A 539 4.71 -24.78 -42.81
CA SER A 539 4.44 -23.99 -41.60
C SER A 539 4.91 -22.53 -41.71
N SER A 540 4.82 -21.93 -42.89
CA SER A 540 5.01 -20.48 -43.04
C SER A 540 3.67 -19.76 -42.97
N THR A 541 3.68 -18.61 -42.31
CA THR A 541 2.54 -17.70 -42.22
C THR A 541 1.99 -17.29 -43.59
N LEU A 542 2.86 -17.19 -44.62
CA LEU A 542 2.42 -16.95 -46.00
C LEU A 542 1.62 -18.14 -46.59
N ASN A 543 2.05 -19.38 -46.36
CA ASN A 543 1.36 -20.56 -46.89
C ASN A 543 -0.02 -20.75 -46.21
N GLU A 544 -0.11 -20.43 -44.93
CA GLU A 544 -1.36 -20.39 -44.17
C GLU A 544 -2.30 -19.28 -44.68
N TYR A 545 -1.78 -18.05 -44.86
CA TYR A 545 -2.52 -16.92 -45.43
C TYR A 545 -3.04 -17.20 -46.85
N MET A 546 -2.24 -17.83 -47.71
CA MET A 546 -2.62 -18.16 -49.09
C MET A 546 -3.72 -19.23 -49.14
N LYS A 547 -3.72 -20.19 -48.21
CA LYS A 547 -4.77 -21.23 -48.10
C LYS A 547 -6.13 -20.71 -47.58
N GLY A 548 -6.24 -19.42 -47.26
CA GLY A 548 -7.48 -18.82 -46.76
C GLY A 548 -7.81 -19.28 -45.33
N GLY A 549 -6.79 -19.63 -44.55
CA GLY A 549 -6.97 -20.14 -43.19
C GLY A 549 -7.48 -19.08 -42.23
N THR A 550 -8.81 -18.93 -42.12
CA THR A 550 -9.42 -18.64 -40.82
C THR A 550 -9.15 -19.84 -39.91
N THR A 551 -8.05 -19.80 -39.17
CA THR A 551 -7.82 -20.73 -38.08
C THR A 551 -8.80 -20.43 -36.94
N LYS A 552 -9.99 -21.04 -37.04
CA LYS A 552 -10.55 -21.67 -35.84
C LYS A 552 -9.39 -22.40 -35.18
N LYS A 553 -9.09 -22.11 -33.91
CA LYS A 553 -8.23 -22.98 -33.10
C LYS A 553 -8.85 -24.36 -33.21
N VAL A 554 -8.19 -25.28 -33.93
CA VAL A 554 -8.47 -26.70 -33.75
C VAL A 554 -7.98 -26.98 -32.34
N VAL A 555 -8.92 -26.93 -31.40
CA VAL A 555 -8.74 -27.51 -30.07
C VAL A 555 -8.26 -28.92 -30.34
N ALA A 556 -7.00 -29.18 -29.97
CA ALA A 556 -6.47 -30.53 -30.09
C ALA A 556 -7.40 -31.44 -29.30
N THR A 557 -8.00 -32.42 -29.97
CA THR A 557 -8.80 -33.45 -29.32
C THR A 557 -8.02 -33.97 -28.13
N VAL A 558 -8.59 -33.81 -26.94
CA VAL A 558 -7.92 -34.05 -25.66
C VAL A 558 -7.51 -35.51 -25.58
N GLY A 559 -6.25 -35.78 -25.94
CA GLY A 559 -5.55 -36.93 -25.41
C GLY A 559 -5.47 -36.75 -23.90
N VAL A 560 -5.78 -37.81 -23.14
CA VAL A 560 -5.77 -37.82 -21.67
C VAL A 560 -4.33 -37.58 -21.19
N GLY A 561 -3.96 -36.30 -21.10
CA GLY A 561 -2.61 -35.87 -20.79
C GLY A 561 -2.36 -35.95 -19.30
N HIS A 562 -1.20 -36.50 -18.94
CA HIS A 562 -0.64 -36.62 -17.58
C HIS A 562 -1.15 -35.55 -16.59
N VAL A 563 -1.70 -35.99 -15.46
CA VAL A 563 -2.16 -35.16 -14.34
C VAL A 563 -1.02 -34.24 -13.88
N LEU A 564 -1.27 -32.94 -13.75
CA LEU A 564 -0.22 -31.98 -13.37
C LEU A 564 0.10 -32.08 -11.86
N SER A 565 1.31 -31.64 -11.45
CA SER A 565 1.66 -31.54 -10.03
C SER A 565 0.78 -30.51 -9.31
N ALA A 566 0.67 -30.61 -7.98
CA ALA A 566 -0.18 -29.73 -7.17
C ALA A 566 0.20 -28.24 -7.25
N GLU A 567 1.41 -27.91 -7.72
CA GLU A 567 1.93 -26.53 -7.78
C GLU A 567 1.56 -25.78 -9.09
N LYS A 568 1.08 -26.49 -10.13
CA LYS A 568 0.90 -25.90 -11.47
C LYS A 568 -0.52 -25.41 -11.71
N ASN A 569 -0.69 -24.20 -12.24
CA ASN A 569 -1.99 -23.69 -12.68
C ASN A 569 -2.57 -24.65 -13.74
N VAL A 570 -3.86 -25.01 -13.64
CA VAL A 570 -4.46 -26.03 -14.49
C VAL A 570 -5.25 -25.38 -15.63
N PRO A 571 -4.89 -25.64 -16.91
CA PRO A 571 -5.68 -25.17 -18.05
C PRO A 571 -7.11 -25.72 -18.04
N SER A 572 -8.06 -24.96 -18.58
CA SER A 572 -9.47 -25.37 -18.73
C SER A 572 -9.63 -26.82 -19.19
N GLY A 573 -10.39 -27.61 -18.43
CA GLY A 573 -10.67 -29.02 -18.72
C GLY A 573 -9.55 -30.02 -18.39
N ARG A 574 -8.38 -29.58 -17.90
CA ARG A 574 -7.32 -30.48 -17.40
C ARG A 574 -7.43 -30.72 -15.90
N TYR A 575 -6.61 -31.64 -15.41
CA TYR A 575 -6.56 -32.07 -14.00
C TYR A 575 -5.15 -31.99 -13.41
N ALA A 576 -5.09 -31.77 -12.10
CA ALA A 576 -3.88 -31.88 -11.29
C ALA A 576 -4.16 -32.57 -9.96
N ASN A 577 -3.10 -32.98 -9.26
CA ASN A 577 -3.22 -33.37 -7.86
C ASN A 577 -3.69 -32.19 -6.99
N VAL A 578 -4.45 -32.49 -5.95
CA VAL A 578 -4.81 -31.53 -4.90
C VAL A 578 -3.57 -31.22 -4.02
N PRO A 579 -3.50 -30.06 -3.35
CA PRO A 579 -2.49 -29.78 -2.33
C PRO A 579 -2.57 -30.73 -1.13
N SER A 580 -1.45 -30.96 -0.43
CA SER A 580 -1.36 -32.01 0.59
C SER A 580 -2.26 -31.77 1.81
N LEU A 581 -2.48 -30.52 2.25
CA LEU A 581 -3.43 -30.26 3.35
C LEU A 581 -4.84 -30.69 2.95
N ILE A 582 -5.21 -30.51 1.67
CA ILE A 582 -6.48 -31.01 1.15
C ILE A 582 -6.49 -32.54 1.13
N GLU A 583 -5.39 -33.20 0.74
CA GLU A 583 -5.26 -34.68 0.79
C GLU A 583 -5.43 -35.24 2.20
N GLU A 584 -4.87 -34.57 3.21
CA GLU A 584 -4.98 -34.96 4.62
C GLU A 584 -6.40 -34.78 5.16
N LEU A 585 -7.06 -33.66 4.85
CA LEU A 585 -8.46 -33.42 5.22
C LEU A 585 -9.41 -34.40 4.55
N LEU A 586 -9.16 -34.75 3.28
CA LEU A 586 -9.89 -35.81 2.57
C LEU A 586 -9.71 -37.16 3.30
N THR A 587 -8.49 -37.45 3.77
CA THR A 587 -8.16 -38.68 4.51
C THR A 587 -8.85 -38.73 5.89
N GLU A 588 -8.77 -37.65 6.68
CA GLU A 588 -9.40 -37.53 8.01
C GLU A 588 -10.93 -37.62 7.94
N ALA A 589 -11.52 -37.09 6.86
CA ALA A 589 -12.94 -37.24 6.55
C ALA A 589 -13.33 -38.64 6.04
N GLY A 590 -12.38 -39.57 5.90
CA GLY A 590 -12.63 -40.99 5.61
C GLY A 590 -12.66 -41.38 4.14
N ILE A 591 -12.17 -40.53 3.22
CA ILE A 591 -11.99 -40.90 1.81
C ILE A 591 -10.88 -41.94 1.69
N LYS A 592 -11.24 -43.16 1.29
CA LYS A 592 -10.32 -44.32 1.26
C LYS A 592 -9.24 -44.25 0.18
N ASP A 593 -9.50 -43.51 -0.90
CA ASP A 593 -8.58 -43.37 -2.03
C ASP A 593 -8.51 -41.90 -2.45
N VAL A 594 -7.75 -41.13 -1.67
CA VAL A 594 -7.48 -39.72 -1.94
C VAL A 594 -6.70 -39.53 -3.25
N SER A 595 -6.00 -40.57 -3.75
CA SER A 595 -5.29 -40.49 -5.03
C SER A 595 -6.22 -40.28 -6.23
N LYS A 596 -7.51 -40.62 -6.10
CA LYS A 596 -8.59 -40.32 -7.06
C LYS A 596 -9.12 -38.88 -6.97
N CYS A 597 -8.76 -38.11 -5.94
CA CYS A 597 -9.14 -36.71 -5.83
C CYS A 597 -8.20 -35.84 -6.67
N LYS A 598 -8.77 -34.91 -7.44
CA LYS A 598 -8.06 -34.06 -8.41
C LYS A 598 -8.65 -32.67 -8.45
N ARG A 599 -7.84 -31.63 -8.61
CA ARG A 599 -8.35 -30.29 -8.96
C ARG A 599 -8.48 -30.16 -10.48
N ARG A 600 -9.60 -29.63 -10.96
CA ARG A 600 -9.91 -29.41 -12.39
C ARG A 600 -9.85 -27.92 -12.70
N GLY A 601 -9.12 -27.58 -13.77
CA GLY A 601 -9.05 -26.22 -14.30
C GLY A 601 -10.34 -25.84 -15.03
N VAL A 602 -10.76 -24.60 -14.89
CA VAL A 602 -11.90 -23.99 -15.59
C VAL A 602 -11.41 -22.90 -16.57
N ALA A 603 -12.32 -22.17 -17.19
CA ALA A 603 -11.96 -21.05 -18.05
C ALA A 603 -11.18 -19.98 -17.26
N THR A 604 -10.11 -19.45 -17.88
CA THR A 604 -9.31 -18.34 -17.34
C THR A 604 -10.11 -17.05 -17.54
N SER A 605 -10.63 -16.50 -16.45
CA SER A 605 -11.56 -15.37 -16.46
C SER A 605 -11.65 -14.69 -15.08
N PRO A 606 -11.97 -13.38 -15.01
CA PRO A 606 -12.34 -12.72 -13.76
C PRO A 606 -13.57 -13.32 -13.05
N ASN A 607 -14.31 -14.21 -13.72
CA ASN A 607 -15.47 -14.94 -13.24
C ASN A 607 -15.17 -16.42 -12.88
N SER A 608 -13.90 -16.78 -12.68
CA SER A 608 -13.45 -18.17 -12.41
C SER A 608 -14.21 -18.91 -11.30
N ILE A 609 -14.70 -18.22 -10.28
CA ILE A 609 -15.53 -18.83 -9.23
C ILE A 609 -16.89 -19.31 -9.75
N LEU A 610 -17.55 -18.52 -10.59
CA LEU A 610 -18.81 -18.91 -11.23
C LEU A 610 -18.58 -20.04 -12.24
N HIS A 611 -17.45 -20.02 -12.97
CA HIS A 611 -17.05 -21.13 -13.85
C HIS A 611 -16.89 -22.46 -13.10
N CYS A 612 -16.45 -22.44 -11.83
CA CYS A 612 -16.40 -23.64 -10.98
C CYS A 612 -17.79 -24.11 -10.54
N LEU A 613 -18.68 -23.18 -10.16
CA LEU A 613 -20.01 -23.52 -9.66
C LEU A 613 -20.98 -23.95 -10.77
N GLU A 614 -20.96 -23.30 -11.94
CA GLU A 614 -21.69 -23.75 -13.12
C GLU A 614 -21.23 -25.15 -13.58
N LEU A 615 -19.92 -25.45 -13.49
CA LEU A 615 -19.41 -26.80 -13.76
C LEU A 615 -19.94 -27.84 -12.77
N ALA A 616 -20.13 -27.49 -11.51
CA ALA A 616 -20.64 -28.38 -10.48
C ALA A 616 -22.16 -28.60 -10.58
N PHE A 617 -22.94 -27.52 -10.71
CA PHE A 617 -24.41 -27.57 -10.58
C PHE A 617 -25.16 -27.58 -11.92
N GLN A 618 -24.55 -27.09 -13.01
CA GLN A 618 -25.14 -27.01 -14.36
C GLN A 618 -24.30 -27.77 -15.40
N THR A 619 -23.63 -28.85 -14.96
CA THR A 619 -22.62 -29.61 -15.73
C THR A 619 -23.06 -29.95 -17.16
N ASP A 620 -24.29 -30.39 -17.35
CA ASP A 620 -24.78 -30.85 -18.66
C ASP A 620 -24.93 -29.68 -19.66
N SER A 621 -25.37 -28.50 -19.23
CA SER A 621 -25.39 -27.32 -20.11
C SER A 621 -24.00 -26.71 -20.29
N TYR A 622 -23.19 -26.74 -19.24
CA TYR A 622 -21.93 -26.01 -19.18
C TYR A 622 -20.76 -26.77 -19.83
N ASP A 623 -20.57 -28.06 -19.56
CA ASP A 623 -19.45 -28.85 -20.12
C ASP A 623 -19.65 -29.18 -21.61
N HIS A 624 -20.88 -29.09 -22.13
CA HIS A 624 -21.19 -29.17 -23.55
C HIS A 624 -20.81 -27.91 -24.35
N MET A 625 -20.48 -26.78 -23.71
CA MET A 625 -20.01 -25.59 -24.41
C MET A 625 -18.57 -25.78 -24.90
N SER A 626 -18.38 -25.76 -26.23
CA SER A 626 -17.12 -26.12 -26.88
C SER A 626 -15.97 -25.12 -26.77
N THR A 627 -16.20 -23.93 -26.20
CA THR A 627 -15.21 -22.84 -26.08
C THR A 627 -15.34 -22.12 -24.74
N ASP A 628 -14.20 -21.78 -24.12
CA ASP A 628 -14.17 -20.99 -22.88
C ASP A 628 -14.80 -19.59 -23.07
N GLU A 629 -14.64 -18.98 -24.25
CA GLU A 629 -15.30 -17.73 -24.63
C GLU A 629 -16.84 -17.82 -24.58
N GLY A 630 -17.42 -18.95 -25.00
CA GLY A 630 -18.87 -19.18 -24.90
C GLY A 630 -19.35 -19.32 -23.46
N LYS A 631 -18.54 -19.98 -22.61
CA LYS A 631 -18.79 -20.12 -21.17
C LYS A 631 -18.74 -18.77 -20.45
N GLU A 632 -17.79 -17.90 -20.81
CA GLU A 632 -17.69 -16.55 -20.24
C GLU A 632 -18.90 -15.67 -20.65
N ILE A 633 -19.33 -15.76 -21.92
CA ILE A 633 -20.53 -15.05 -22.40
C ILE A 633 -21.77 -15.49 -21.63
N GLN A 634 -21.95 -16.80 -21.39
CA GLN A 634 -23.05 -17.32 -20.55
C GLN A 634 -22.99 -16.72 -19.14
N ILE A 635 -21.82 -16.72 -18.48
CA ILE A 635 -21.73 -16.24 -17.10
C ILE A 635 -22.01 -14.74 -16.99
N ARG A 636 -21.48 -13.94 -17.90
CA ARG A 636 -21.68 -12.49 -17.92
C ARG A 636 -23.14 -12.09 -18.17
N ASN A 637 -23.84 -12.80 -19.07
CA ASN A 637 -25.18 -12.42 -19.51
C ASN A 637 -26.31 -13.15 -18.75
N ASP A 638 -26.08 -14.42 -18.39
CA ASP A 638 -27.13 -15.32 -17.91
C ASP A 638 -26.97 -15.70 -16.43
N VAL A 639 -25.77 -15.57 -15.83
CA VAL A 639 -25.52 -15.93 -14.42
C VAL A 639 -25.41 -14.70 -13.52
N ARG A 640 -24.43 -13.80 -13.76
CA ARG A 640 -24.22 -12.61 -12.91
C ARG A 640 -25.47 -11.75 -12.70
N PRO A 641 -26.30 -11.46 -13.73
CA PRO A 641 -27.50 -10.66 -13.53
C PRO A 641 -28.59 -11.33 -12.69
N LEU A 642 -28.60 -12.67 -12.58
CA LEU A 642 -29.59 -13.42 -11.81
C LEU A 642 -29.25 -13.52 -10.32
N LEU A 643 -27.97 -13.41 -9.95
CA LEU A 643 -27.48 -13.59 -8.55
C LEU A 643 -28.22 -12.74 -7.51
N LEU A 644 -28.75 -11.57 -7.88
CA LEU A 644 -29.43 -10.64 -6.96
C LEU A 644 -30.93 -10.45 -7.23
N ILE A 645 -31.55 -11.29 -8.05
CA ILE A 645 -33.00 -11.25 -8.28
C ILE A 645 -33.73 -11.69 -7.00
N ASP A 646 -33.40 -12.89 -6.53
CA ASP A 646 -34.03 -13.49 -5.35
C ASP A 646 -33.21 -13.28 -4.06
N ILE A 647 -31.91 -12.98 -4.17
CA ILE A 647 -31.00 -12.79 -3.04
C ILE A 647 -30.83 -11.32 -2.71
N LYS A 648 -30.93 -10.96 -1.42
CA LYS A 648 -30.71 -9.60 -0.95
C LYS A 648 -29.22 -9.35 -0.77
N ALA A 649 -28.71 -8.28 -1.38
CA ALA A 649 -27.33 -7.80 -1.22
C ALA A 649 -26.87 -7.69 0.25
N ALA A 650 -27.80 -7.45 1.17
CA ALA A 650 -27.58 -7.47 2.62
C ALA A 650 -26.99 -8.79 3.15
N VAL A 651 -27.14 -9.93 2.45
CA VAL A 651 -26.61 -11.22 2.93
C VAL A 651 -25.07 -11.25 2.92
N ALA A 652 -24.43 -10.54 1.98
CA ALA A 652 -22.97 -10.44 1.88
C ALA A 652 -22.37 -9.30 2.72
N LYS A 653 -23.16 -8.63 3.57
CA LYS A 653 -22.66 -7.52 4.38
C LYS A 653 -21.60 -7.93 5.40
N GLN A 654 -21.54 -9.20 5.80
CA GLN A 654 -20.47 -9.69 6.66
C GLN A 654 -19.12 -9.70 5.92
N GLU A 655 -19.16 -10.11 4.67
CA GLU A 655 -18.01 -10.26 3.77
C GLU A 655 -17.61 -8.94 3.11
N MET A 656 -18.56 -8.03 2.95
CA MET A 656 -18.43 -6.72 2.32
C MET A 656 -18.84 -5.59 3.28
N TYR A 657 -18.33 -5.64 4.53
CA TYR A 657 -18.75 -4.75 5.62
C TYR A 657 -18.56 -3.26 5.31
N ASN A 658 -17.50 -2.93 4.57
CA ASN A 658 -17.12 -1.57 4.14
C ASN A 658 -17.85 -1.07 2.87
N TYR A 659 -18.64 -1.91 2.20
CA TYR A 659 -19.43 -1.53 1.02
C TYR A 659 -20.83 -1.10 1.45
N THR A 660 -21.45 -0.09 0.81
CA THR A 660 -22.91 0.13 0.96
C THR A 660 -23.70 -0.98 0.26
N LEU A 661 -25.01 -1.07 0.52
CA LEU A 661 -25.86 -2.05 -0.18
C LEU A 661 -25.87 -1.83 -1.71
N GLU A 662 -25.68 -0.59 -2.17
CA GLU A 662 -25.61 -0.27 -3.60
C GLU A 662 -24.24 -0.58 -4.19
N ASP A 663 -23.15 -0.37 -3.44
CA ASP A 663 -21.81 -0.79 -3.87
C ASP A 663 -21.74 -2.32 -4.00
N ILE A 664 -22.38 -3.07 -3.08
CA ILE A 664 -22.52 -4.54 -3.18
C ILE A 664 -23.28 -4.92 -4.45
N ARG A 665 -24.44 -4.32 -4.73
CA ARG A 665 -25.20 -4.57 -5.98
C ARG A 665 -24.34 -4.30 -7.22
N THR A 666 -23.70 -3.14 -7.26
CA THR A 666 -22.83 -2.72 -8.36
C THR A 666 -21.69 -3.72 -8.56
N TYR A 667 -20.95 -4.07 -7.51
CA TYR A 667 -19.85 -5.03 -7.54
C TYR A 667 -20.26 -6.40 -8.09
N ILE A 668 -21.42 -6.92 -7.69
CA ILE A 668 -21.90 -8.24 -8.14
C ILE A 668 -22.39 -8.19 -9.59
N THR A 669 -23.11 -7.14 -9.99
CA THR A 669 -23.66 -7.01 -11.35
C THR A 669 -22.66 -6.55 -12.40
N ASP A 670 -21.54 -5.91 -12.01
CA ASP A 670 -20.48 -5.48 -12.93
C ASP A 670 -19.70 -6.68 -13.50
N VAL A 671 -20.02 -7.01 -14.74
CA VAL A 671 -19.46 -8.14 -15.49
C VAL A 671 -17.94 -8.07 -15.77
N ASP A 672 -17.33 -6.89 -15.66
CA ASP A 672 -15.90 -6.68 -15.89
C ASP A 672 -15.07 -6.67 -14.59
N THR A 673 -15.71 -6.52 -13.43
CA THR A 673 -15.04 -6.58 -12.13
C THR A 673 -14.77 -8.03 -11.69
N PHE A 674 -13.53 -8.31 -11.27
CA PHE A 674 -13.13 -9.60 -10.69
C PHE A 674 -14.01 -9.98 -9.49
N MET A 675 -14.68 -11.13 -9.60
CA MET A 675 -15.54 -11.64 -8.52
C MET A 675 -14.69 -12.41 -7.51
N ASP A 676 -14.18 -11.69 -6.50
CA ASP A 676 -13.35 -12.28 -5.44
C ASP A 676 -14.21 -13.22 -4.57
N PRO A 677 -13.90 -14.53 -4.51
CA PRO A 677 -14.64 -15.50 -3.71
C PRO A 677 -14.81 -15.07 -2.24
N ARG A 678 -13.82 -14.36 -1.69
CA ARG A 678 -13.81 -13.89 -0.29
C ARG A 678 -14.87 -12.85 0.01
N HIS A 679 -15.37 -12.14 -1.00
CA HIS A 679 -16.45 -11.14 -0.85
C HIS A 679 -17.84 -11.74 -1.12
N VAL A 680 -17.96 -12.70 -2.05
CA VAL A 680 -19.27 -13.13 -2.56
C VAL A 680 -19.73 -14.51 -2.10
N VAL A 681 -18.89 -15.29 -1.39
CA VAL A 681 -19.19 -16.68 -1.00
C VAL A 681 -20.60 -16.87 -0.46
N ARG A 682 -21.07 -15.96 0.40
CA ARG A 682 -22.39 -16.05 1.05
C ARG A 682 -23.56 -15.90 0.08
N ILE A 683 -23.42 -15.11 -0.99
CA ILE A 683 -24.42 -15.02 -2.07
C ILE A 683 -24.40 -16.30 -2.91
N LEU A 684 -23.22 -16.83 -3.21
CA LEU A 684 -23.07 -18.02 -4.03
C LEU A 684 -23.62 -19.26 -3.32
N GLU A 685 -23.39 -19.40 -2.01
CA GLU A 685 -24.02 -20.44 -1.17
C GLU A 685 -25.56 -20.39 -1.22
N GLU A 686 -26.14 -19.19 -1.11
CA GLU A 686 -27.60 -18.99 -1.18
C GLU A 686 -28.17 -19.21 -2.58
N TYR A 687 -27.42 -18.87 -3.65
CA TYR A 687 -27.85 -19.04 -5.04
C TYR A 687 -27.83 -20.50 -5.49
N TYR A 688 -26.73 -21.20 -5.22
CA TYR A 688 -26.56 -22.61 -5.61
C TYR A 688 -27.13 -23.59 -4.57
N GLY A 689 -27.55 -23.11 -3.39
CA GLY A 689 -28.10 -23.94 -2.31
C GLY A 689 -27.07 -24.91 -1.74
N CYS A 690 -25.84 -24.45 -1.50
CA CYS A 690 -24.68 -25.29 -1.17
C CYS A 690 -23.75 -24.67 -0.13
N ASN A 691 -22.85 -25.47 0.44
CA ASN A 691 -21.73 -25.01 1.28
C ASN A 691 -20.47 -24.88 0.42
N ILE A 692 -19.73 -23.78 0.55
CA ILE A 692 -18.51 -23.54 -0.24
C ILE A 692 -17.28 -23.50 0.69
N PHE A 693 -16.40 -24.49 0.55
CA PHE A 693 -15.13 -24.55 1.27
C PHE A 693 -14.00 -24.01 0.39
N MET A 694 -13.42 -22.88 0.79
CA MET A 694 -12.34 -22.21 0.04
C MET A 694 -10.97 -22.55 0.58
N PHE A 695 -10.01 -22.71 -0.32
CA PHE A 695 -8.60 -22.94 -0.04
C PHE A 695 -7.76 -21.97 -0.89
N VAL A 696 -6.56 -21.61 -0.43
CA VAL A 696 -5.62 -20.75 -1.16
C VAL A 696 -4.23 -21.37 -1.22
N ARG A 697 -3.58 -21.25 -2.38
CA ARG A 697 -2.15 -21.50 -2.57
C ARG A 697 -1.43 -20.16 -2.58
N ASP A 698 -0.32 -20.02 -1.86
CA ASP A 698 0.55 -18.84 -1.98
C ASP A 698 1.73 -19.13 -2.91
N SER A 699 2.27 -18.08 -3.54
CA SER A 699 3.51 -18.13 -4.33
C SER A 699 4.75 -17.80 -3.50
N ASP A 700 4.63 -16.90 -2.52
CA ASP A 700 5.78 -16.21 -1.92
C ASP A 700 5.99 -16.50 -0.42
N SER A 701 5.23 -17.44 0.13
CA SER A 701 5.38 -17.93 1.51
C SER A 701 5.33 -19.45 1.60
N ASP A 702 5.56 -20.01 2.78
CA ASP A 702 5.50 -21.46 3.08
C ASP A 702 4.13 -22.12 2.80
N ASN A 703 3.14 -21.37 2.31
CA ASN A 703 1.77 -21.81 2.09
C ASN A 703 1.57 -22.55 0.75
N LYS A 704 2.53 -23.40 0.35
CA LYS A 704 2.43 -24.29 -0.83
C LYS A 704 1.37 -25.40 -0.66
N TYR A 705 0.95 -25.64 0.60
CA TYR A 705 0.17 -26.81 1.01
C TYR A 705 -1.35 -26.67 0.84
N GLY A 706 -1.86 -25.51 0.39
CA GLY A 706 -3.28 -25.28 0.12
C GLY A 706 -4.10 -25.01 1.38
N ASN A 707 -3.85 -23.87 2.03
CA ASN A 707 -4.50 -23.48 3.28
C ASN A 707 -6.00 -23.26 3.12
N ILE A 708 -6.78 -23.59 4.15
CA ILE A 708 -8.15 -23.11 4.31
C ILE A 708 -8.16 -21.58 4.28
N LEU A 709 -9.04 -21.00 3.45
CA LEU A 709 -9.19 -19.55 3.26
C LEU A 709 -10.47 -19.07 3.94
N LEU A 710 -10.34 -18.07 4.82
CA LEU A 710 -11.51 -17.37 5.38
C LEU A 710 -12.03 -16.32 4.40
N PRO A 711 -13.35 -16.06 4.39
CA PRO A 711 -13.91 -14.90 3.70
C PRO A 711 -13.41 -13.59 4.31
N PHE A 712 -13.50 -12.50 3.55
CA PHE A 712 -13.12 -11.17 4.05
C PHE A 712 -14.06 -10.77 5.21
N HIS A 713 -13.58 -10.01 6.19
CA HIS A 713 -14.40 -9.58 7.32
C HIS A 713 -13.71 -8.52 8.17
N ALA A 714 -14.49 -7.79 8.96
CA ALA A 714 -14.00 -6.99 10.07
C ALA A 714 -14.15 -7.72 11.41
N GLY A 715 -13.11 -7.69 12.24
CA GLY A 715 -13.13 -8.26 13.58
C GLY A 715 -13.16 -9.80 13.57
N ALA A 716 -14.34 -10.40 13.72
CA ALA A 716 -14.53 -11.85 13.76
C ALA A 716 -15.44 -12.31 12.61
N TYR A 717 -15.08 -13.37 11.89
CA TYR A 717 -16.01 -14.02 10.96
C TYR A 717 -16.98 -14.91 11.76
N ILE A 718 -18.28 -14.62 11.69
CA ILE A 718 -19.29 -15.46 12.33
C ILE A 718 -19.72 -16.50 11.31
N PHE A 719 -19.46 -17.77 11.57
CA PHE A 719 -19.95 -18.84 10.70
C PHE A 719 -21.45 -19.00 10.87
N ARG A 720 -22.12 -19.28 9.75
CA ARG A 720 -23.44 -19.92 9.78
C ARG A 720 -23.26 -21.34 10.32
N GLU A 721 -24.27 -21.84 11.02
CA GLU A 721 -24.35 -23.29 11.26
C GLU A 721 -24.54 -24.01 9.93
N TYR A 722 -23.54 -24.81 9.53
CA TYR A 722 -23.57 -25.58 8.30
C TYR A 722 -24.66 -26.65 8.37
N ASP A 723 -25.54 -26.66 7.37
CA ASP A 723 -26.42 -27.80 7.16
C ASP A 723 -25.58 -28.94 6.56
N TYR A 724 -25.36 -29.99 7.35
CA TYR A 724 -24.51 -31.11 6.92
C TYR A 724 -25.15 -31.94 5.78
N GLU A 725 -26.46 -31.79 5.55
CA GLU A 725 -27.20 -32.45 4.47
C GLU A 725 -27.17 -31.63 3.16
N THR A 726 -26.78 -30.35 3.18
CA THR A 726 -26.67 -29.56 1.94
C THR A 726 -25.45 -29.97 1.11
N PRO A 727 -25.56 -29.92 -0.23
CA PRO A 727 -24.45 -30.20 -1.12
C PRO A 727 -23.24 -29.30 -0.82
N SER A 728 -22.04 -29.87 -0.84
CA SER A 728 -20.80 -29.14 -0.54
C SER A 728 -19.82 -29.18 -1.70
N VAL A 729 -19.09 -28.08 -1.92
CA VAL A 729 -18.05 -27.96 -2.95
C VAL A 729 -16.74 -27.44 -2.34
N MET A 730 -15.60 -27.79 -2.95
CA MET A 730 -14.28 -27.32 -2.52
C MET A 730 -13.60 -26.56 -3.66
N ILE A 731 -13.23 -25.31 -3.40
CA ILE A 731 -12.64 -24.38 -4.36
C ILE A 731 -11.20 -24.04 -3.93
N VAL A 732 -10.26 -24.05 -4.87
CA VAL A 732 -8.86 -23.66 -4.64
C VAL A 732 -8.56 -22.39 -5.43
N LEU A 733 -8.14 -21.33 -4.73
CA LEU A 733 -7.66 -20.08 -5.30
C LEU A 733 -6.16 -20.18 -5.58
N ILE A 734 -5.77 -19.87 -6.80
CA ILE A 734 -4.42 -19.98 -7.32
C ILE A 734 -3.95 -18.59 -7.80
N PRO A 735 -2.84 -18.03 -7.28
CA PRO A 735 -2.39 -16.70 -7.65
C PRO A 735 -1.95 -16.63 -9.12
N THR A 736 -2.22 -15.49 -9.75
CA THR A 736 -1.95 -15.22 -11.16
C THR A 736 -1.06 -13.98 -11.33
N SER A 737 0.14 -14.18 -11.88
CA SER A 737 1.11 -13.10 -12.17
C SER A 737 1.03 -12.55 -13.59
N GLU A 738 0.35 -13.25 -14.51
CA GLU A 738 0.19 -12.85 -15.92
C GLU A 738 -1.16 -12.16 -16.21
N GLU A 739 -2.12 -12.24 -15.29
CA GLU A 739 -3.49 -11.74 -15.46
C GLU A 739 -3.74 -10.42 -14.70
N ALA A 740 -4.79 -9.69 -15.09
CA ALA A 740 -5.16 -8.41 -14.48
C ALA A 740 -5.90 -8.54 -13.12
N TYR A 741 -6.08 -9.76 -12.62
CA TYR A 741 -6.78 -10.10 -11.38
C TYR A 741 -5.92 -11.05 -10.53
N PRO A 742 -6.08 -11.06 -9.18
CA PRO A 742 -5.10 -11.68 -8.29
C PRO A 742 -5.16 -13.22 -8.24
N TYR A 743 -6.32 -13.83 -8.47
CA TYR A 743 -6.51 -15.28 -8.34
C TYR A 743 -7.35 -15.89 -9.46
N GLN A 744 -6.94 -17.07 -9.92
CA GLN A 744 -7.77 -18.00 -10.69
C GLN A 744 -8.35 -19.06 -9.74
N CYS A 745 -9.65 -19.32 -9.83
CA CYS A 745 -10.29 -20.43 -9.10
C CYS A 745 -10.17 -21.75 -9.88
N GLU A 746 -10.03 -22.85 -9.15
CA GLU A 746 -10.11 -24.24 -9.61
C GLU A 746 -11.04 -25.02 -8.65
N ILE A 747 -11.62 -26.14 -9.11
CA ILE A 747 -12.57 -26.95 -8.30
C ILE A 747 -12.05 -28.37 -8.05
N VAL A 748 -12.29 -28.92 -6.86
CA VAL A 748 -11.94 -30.31 -6.53
C VAL A 748 -12.99 -31.28 -7.10
N SER A 749 -12.47 -32.35 -7.68
CA SER A 749 -13.17 -33.48 -8.30
C SER A 749 -12.90 -34.74 -7.48
N PHE A 750 -13.95 -35.49 -7.17
CA PHE A 750 -13.95 -36.77 -6.48
C PHE A 750 -14.25 -37.89 -7.49
N ASP A 751 -13.36 -38.87 -7.58
CA ASP A 751 -13.45 -40.11 -8.37
C ASP A 751 -13.86 -39.95 -9.85
N ASP A 752 -12.88 -40.12 -10.76
CA ASP A 752 -13.08 -40.08 -12.21
C ASP A 752 -13.98 -41.21 -12.78
N GLU A 753 -14.46 -42.15 -11.96
CA GLU A 753 -15.45 -43.15 -12.33
C GLU A 753 -16.92 -42.68 -12.12
N LEU A 754 -17.16 -41.62 -11.34
CA LEU A 754 -18.52 -41.11 -11.07
C LEU A 754 -19.14 -40.37 -12.28
N PRO A 755 -20.48 -40.23 -12.36
CA PRO A 755 -21.14 -39.29 -13.27
C PRO A 755 -20.62 -37.85 -13.07
N VAL A 756 -20.39 -37.10 -14.15
CA VAL A 756 -19.66 -35.81 -14.12
C VAL A 756 -20.30 -34.80 -13.16
N ASN A 757 -21.63 -34.71 -13.13
CA ASN A 757 -22.41 -33.87 -12.21
C ASN A 757 -22.35 -34.28 -10.72
N THR A 758 -21.81 -35.46 -10.41
CA THR A 758 -21.54 -35.93 -9.05
C THR A 758 -20.06 -35.90 -8.67
N ARG A 759 -19.16 -35.61 -9.62
CA ARG A 759 -17.72 -35.52 -9.33
C ARG A 759 -17.34 -34.28 -8.54
N PHE A 760 -18.06 -33.18 -8.69
CA PHE A 760 -17.71 -31.90 -8.04
C PHE A 760 -18.55 -31.61 -6.80
N ILE A 761 -19.65 -32.35 -6.61
CA ILE A 761 -20.62 -32.15 -5.54
C ILE A 761 -20.50 -33.27 -4.52
N MET A 762 -20.28 -32.89 -3.28
CA MET A 762 -20.13 -33.78 -2.14
C MET A 762 -21.39 -33.82 -1.28
N ARG A 763 -21.79 -35.01 -0.83
CA ARG A 763 -23.00 -35.25 -0.03
C ARG A 763 -22.78 -36.19 1.17
N ASP A 764 -21.53 -36.52 1.54
CA ASP A 764 -21.29 -37.27 2.79
C ASP A 764 -21.33 -36.31 3.98
N THR A 765 -22.33 -36.50 4.84
CA THR A 765 -22.61 -35.64 6.00
C THR A 765 -21.50 -35.69 7.05
N ARG A 766 -20.73 -36.78 7.13
CA ARG A 766 -19.53 -36.86 7.98
C ARG A 766 -18.40 -36.03 7.40
N PHE A 767 -18.27 -36.01 6.07
CA PHE A 767 -17.25 -35.20 5.41
C PHE A 767 -17.54 -33.70 5.58
N THR A 768 -18.76 -33.27 5.26
CA THR A 768 -19.18 -31.86 5.45
C THR A 768 -19.01 -31.46 6.91
N ARG A 769 -19.29 -32.37 7.86
CA ARG A 769 -18.99 -32.15 9.28
C ARG A 769 -17.50 -32.03 9.58
N THR A 770 -16.64 -32.92 9.07
CA THR A 770 -15.19 -32.82 9.27
C THR A 770 -14.66 -31.48 8.75
N LEU A 771 -14.99 -31.08 7.51
CA LEU A 771 -14.55 -29.77 7.00
C LEU A 771 -15.15 -28.59 7.78
N ALA A 772 -16.43 -28.63 8.13
CA ALA A 772 -17.06 -27.58 8.93
C ALA A 772 -16.41 -27.48 10.32
N THR A 773 -16.09 -28.61 10.96
CA THR A 773 -15.36 -28.66 12.23
C THR A 773 -13.93 -28.15 12.06
N THR A 774 -13.17 -28.56 11.05
CA THR A 774 -11.80 -28.06 10.85
C THR A 774 -11.78 -26.58 10.46
N LEU A 775 -12.72 -26.11 9.64
CA LEU A 775 -12.89 -24.68 9.32
C LEU A 775 -13.26 -23.89 10.58
N TYR A 776 -14.18 -24.42 11.40
CA TYR A 776 -14.52 -23.83 12.68
C TYR A 776 -13.31 -23.82 13.63
N GLU A 777 -12.59 -24.92 13.84
CA GLU A 777 -11.44 -24.99 14.74
C GLU A 777 -10.24 -24.15 14.27
N SER A 778 -9.97 -24.12 12.96
CA SER A 778 -8.92 -23.28 12.36
C SER A 778 -9.26 -21.78 12.39
N SER A 779 -10.54 -21.41 12.30
CA SER A 779 -11.01 -20.03 12.46
C SER A 779 -11.10 -19.59 13.93
N VAL A 780 -11.52 -20.50 14.82
CA VAL A 780 -11.51 -20.38 16.28
C VAL A 780 -10.09 -20.25 16.84
N SER A 781 -9.07 -20.53 16.01
CA SER A 781 -7.70 -20.11 16.30
C SER A 781 -7.58 -18.57 16.48
N TYR A 782 -8.55 -17.77 16.04
CA TYR A 782 -8.67 -16.33 16.32
C TYR A 782 -9.72 -15.95 17.36
N ASP A 783 -10.63 -16.84 17.75
CA ASP A 783 -11.63 -16.60 18.81
C ASP A 783 -11.55 -17.71 19.88
N LEU A 784 -10.49 -17.65 20.68
CA LEU A 784 -10.42 -18.36 21.97
C LEU A 784 -11.28 -17.60 22.99
N THR A 785 -12.61 -17.68 22.83
CA THR A 785 -13.54 -17.15 23.81
C THR A 785 -13.46 -17.99 25.09
N LEU A 786 -13.22 -17.32 26.21
CA LEU A 786 -13.07 -17.87 27.57
C LEU A 786 -14.45 -18.28 28.16
N GLY A 787 -15.27 -18.91 27.33
CA GLY A 787 -16.68 -19.23 27.57
C GLY A 787 -17.40 -19.59 26.26
N ASP A 788 -18.32 -20.54 26.35
CA ASP A 788 -19.15 -21.01 25.23
C ASP A 788 -20.11 -19.90 24.76
N VAL A 789 -19.80 -19.24 23.64
CA VAL A 789 -20.73 -18.34 22.95
C VAL A 789 -21.74 -19.15 22.12
N ILE A 790 -22.48 -20.02 22.81
CA ILE A 790 -23.66 -20.68 22.24
C ILE A 790 -24.74 -19.61 22.09
N LEU A 791 -25.01 -19.19 20.85
CA LEU A 791 -26.15 -18.36 20.51
C LEU A 791 -27.44 -19.18 20.69
N PRO A 792 -28.38 -18.78 21.56
CA PRO A 792 -29.64 -19.51 21.71
C PRO A 792 -30.53 -19.27 20.47
N GLN A 793 -30.59 -20.25 19.55
CA GLN A 793 -31.50 -20.23 18.40
C GLN A 793 -32.97 -20.53 18.78
N SER A 794 -33.45 -20.09 19.95
CA SER A 794 -34.80 -20.46 20.42
C SER A 794 -35.94 -19.64 19.83
N MET A 795 -35.66 -18.58 19.05
CA MET A 795 -36.69 -17.86 18.29
C MET A 795 -36.63 -18.25 16.81
N THR A 796 -37.78 -18.64 16.27
CA THR A 796 -37.94 -19.03 14.87
C THR A 796 -37.64 -17.85 13.94
N THR A 797 -37.06 -18.15 12.78
CA THR A 797 -36.79 -17.16 11.71
C THR A 797 -38.06 -16.73 10.96
N THR A 798 -39.17 -17.44 11.16
CA THR A 798 -40.49 -17.12 10.60
C THR A 798 -41.00 -15.78 11.14
N GLY A 799 -41.40 -14.87 10.25
CA GLY A 799 -41.98 -13.58 10.60
C GLY A 799 -41.00 -12.41 10.65
N ILE A 800 -39.70 -12.62 10.40
CA ILE A 800 -38.74 -11.51 10.22
C ILE A 800 -38.91 -10.91 8.82
N MET A 801 -39.22 -9.61 8.73
CA MET A 801 -39.32 -8.90 7.45
C MET A 801 -38.04 -8.16 7.07
N ALA A 802 -37.34 -7.61 8.05
CA ALA A 802 -36.12 -6.84 7.83
C ALA A 802 -35.13 -7.02 8.99
N GLN A 803 -33.90 -6.54 8.79
CA GLN A 803 -32.81 -6.59 9.76
C GLN A 803 -32.01 -5.29 9.78
N TYR A 804 -31.36 -4.98 10.90
CA TYR A 804 -30.28 -3.99 10.94
C TYR A 804 -28.92 -4.69 11.05
N ILE A 805 -27.95 -4.20 10.29
CA ILE A 805 -26.59 -4.72 10.20
C ILE A 805 -25.62 -3.60 10.54
N ASP A 806 -24.67 -3.85 11.43
CA ASP A 806 -23.69 -2.85 11.86
C ASP A 806 -22.55 -2.63 10.85
N ASN A 807 -21.68 -1.67 11.16
CA ASN A 807 -20.47 -1.36 10.36
C ASN A 807 -19.41 -2.48 10.35
N TYR A 808 -19.59 -3.55 11.13
CA TYR A 808 -18.76 -4.76 11.10
C TYR A 808 -19.43 -5.89 10.30
N GLY A 809 -20.53 -5.59 9.61
CA GLY A 809 -21.29 -6.54 8.81
C GLY A 809 -22.13 -7.52 9.63
N LYS A 810 -22.33 -7.28 10.94
CA LYS A 810 -23.04 -8.20 11.83
C LYS A 810 -24.48 -7.76 12.03
N ARG A 811 -25.40 -8.72 11.92
CA ARG A 811 -26.82 -8.49 12.23
C ARG A 811 -26.98 -8.21 13.72
N ARG A 812 -27.62 -7.09 14.05
CA ARG A 812 -27.86 -6.63 15.44
C ARG A 812 -29.33 -6.51 15.80
N MET A 813 -30.23 -6.46 14.81
CA MET A 813 -31.67 -6.34 15.07
C MET A 813 -32.46 -7.06 13.99
N ASN A 814 -33.61 -7.59 14.37
CA ASN A 814 -34.63 -8.13 13.50
C ASN A 814 -35.91 -7.28 13.64
N VAL A 815 -36.57 -6.98 12.53
CA VAL A 815 -37.93 -6.42 12.50
C VAL A 815 -38.89 -7.56 12.22
N TYR A 816 -39.63 -7.96 13.24
CA TYR A 816 -40.66 -8.99 13.18
C TYR A 816 -42.03 -8.40 12.83
N THR A 817 -42.90 -9.20 12.23
CA THR A 817 -44.35 -8.94 12.17
C THR A 817 -45.07 -9.87 13.15
N THR A 818 -45.94 -9.31 13.99
CA THR A 818 -46.79 -10.09 14.91
C THR A 818 -47.89 -10.83 14.13
N LYS A 819 -48.63 -11.72 14.81
CA LYS A 819 -49.78 -12.43 14.22
C LYS A 819 -50.87 -11.47 13.71
N ASP A 820 -50.96 -10.30 14.33
CA ASP A 820 -51.99 -9.29 14.03
C ASP A 820 -51.52 -8.25 12.98
N GLY A 821 -50.28 -8.36 12.50
CA GLY A 821 -49.71 -7.50 11.45
C GLY A 821 -48.89 -6.31 11.95
N ASP A 822 -48.72 -6.14 13.26
CA ASP A 822 -47.90 -5.07 13.83
C ASP A 822 -46.40 -5.35 13.69
N ALA A 823 -45.59 -4.30 13.59
CA ALA A 823 -44.14 -4.40 13.53
C ALA A 823 -43.48 -4.33 14.92
N LEU A 824 -42.50 -5.20 15.16
CA LEU A 824 -41.75 -5.35 16.41
C LEU A 824 -40.25 -5.31 16.14
N SER A 825 -39.54 -4.36 16.75
CA SER A 825 -38.08 -4.22 16.61
C SER A 825 -37.35 -4.91 17.77
N PHE A 826 -36.62 -5.97 17.46
CA PHE A 826 -36.01 -6.90 18.44
C PHE A 826 -34.48 -6.96 18.26
N VAL A 827 -33.74 -6.50 19.26
CA VAL A 827 -32.27 -6.48 19.26
C VAL A 827 -31.74 -7.88 19.61
N VAL A 828 -30.79 -8.35 18.81
CA VAL A 828 -30.19 -9.68 18.91
C VAL A 828 -28.69 -9.59 19.14
N LYS A 829 -28.11 -10.65 19.73
CA LYS A 829 -26.65 -10.82 19.75
C LYS A 829 -26.08 -10.82 18.32
N PRO A 830 -24.84 -10.32 18.13
CA PRO A 830 -24.19 -10.30 16.82
C PRO A 830 -24.25 -11.68 16.16
N SER A 831 -24.75 -11.71 14.94
CA SER A 831 -25.00 -12.93 14.18
C SER A 831 -24.88 -12.65 12.67
N VAL A 832 -24.85 -13.71 11.85
CA VAL A 832 -24.78 -13.58 10.40
C VAL A 832 -26.00 -12.83 9.83
N PRO A 833 -25.83 -12.00 8.79
CA PRO A 833 -26.94 -11.48 8.00
C PRO A 833 -27.82 -12.59 7.43
N LEU A 834 -29.14 -12.35 7.45
CA LEU A 834 -30.12 -13.21 6.78
C LEU A 834 -30.33 -12.76 5.32
N ASN A 835 -30.88 -13.63 4.48
CA ASN A 835 -31.30 -13.30 3.12
C ASN A 835 -32.66 -12.57 3.12
N ILE A 836 -32.69 -11.39 3.74
CA ILE A 836 -33.87 -10.49 3.86
C ILE A 836 -33.42 -9.03 3.73
N ASN A 837 -34.39 -8.12 3.56
CA ASN A 837 -34.10 -6.69 3.44
C ASN A 837 -33.38 -6.14 4.68
N ALA A 838 -32.42 -5.25 4.49
CA ALA A 838 -31.82 -4.48 5.57
C ALA A 838 -32.45 -3.09 5.64
N ILE A 839 -32.57 -2.53 6.85
CA ILE A 839 -32.77 -1.10 7.09
C ILE A 839 -31.39 -0.42 7.20
N GLU A 840 -31.25 0.77 6.63
CA GLU A 840 -29.95 1.46 6.54
C GLU A 840 -29.54 2.10 7.87
N ASN A 841 -30.47 2.82 8.51
CA ASN A 841 -30.27 3.42 9.82
C ASN A 841 -31.16 2.74 10.86
N VAL A 842 -30.79 2.80 12.14
CA VAL A 842 -31.62 2.18 13.19
C VAL A 842 -32.84 3.04 13.53
N GLU A 843 -32.75 4.34 13.26
CA GLU A 843 -33.84 5.31 13.33
C GLU A 843 -34.98 4.99 12.36
N ASP A 844 -34.70 4.26 11.27
CA ASP A 844 -35.71 3.79 10.31
C ASP A 844 -36.49 2.57 10.81
N ALA A 845 -36.10 2.00 11.97
CA ALA A 845 -36.77 0.84 12.54
C ALA A 845 -38.14 1.21 13.14
N PRO A 846 -39.18 0.38 12.93
CA PRO A 846 -40.49 0.65 13.49
C PRO A 846 -40.44 0.62 15.02
N ILE A 847 -40.94 1.68 15.64
CA ILE A 847 -41.02 1.83 17.09
C ILE A 847 -42.18 0.97 17.61
N THR A 848 -41.86 -0.15 18.26
CA THR A 848 -42.85 -0.99 18.93
C THR A 848 -43.55 -0.20 20.06
N THR A 849 -44.85 -0.35 20.25
CA THR A 849 -45.51 0.15 21.48
C THR A 849 -45.28 -0.81 22.64
N THR A 850 -45.30 -0.32 23.89
CA THR A 850 -45.24 -1.23 25.06
C THR A 850 -46.41 -2.22 25.12
N THR A 851 -47.56 -1.89 24.54
CA THR A 851 -48.69 -2.81 24.39
C THR A 851 -48.37 -3.98 23.45
N ILE A 852 -47.85 -3.68 22.25
CA ILE A 852 -47.46 -4.70 21.25
C ILE A 852 -46.30 -5.57 21.81
N ALA A 853 -45.33 -4.95 22.46
CA ALA A 853 -44.23 -5.65 23.11
C ALA A 853 -44.73 -6.63 24.19
N ASN A 854 -45.62 -6.19 25.08
CA ASN A 854 -46.20 -7.05 26.13
C ASN A 854 -47.05 -8.20 25.56
N GLN A 855 -47.82 -7.95 24.50
CA GLN A 855 -48.57 -9.00 23.80
C GLN A 855 -47.61 -10.06 23.24
N PHE A 856 -46.58 -9.65 22.50
CA PHE A 856 -45.56 -10.57 21.96
C PHE A 856 -44.81 -11.36 23.05
N ILE A 857 -44.43 -10.71 24.14
CA ILE A 857 -43.74 -11.33 25.29
C ILE A 857 -44.63 -12.42 25.90
N THR A 858 -45.93 -12.13 26.07
CA THR A 858 -46.93 -13.08 26.60
C THR A 858 -47.15 -14.26 25.64
N ASP A 859 -47.37 -13.99 24.36
CA ASP A 859 -47.59 -15.02 23.33
C ASP A 859 -46.38 -15.92 23.10
N SER A 860 -45.17 -15.40 23.39
CA SER A 860 -43.90 -16.12 23.26
C SER A 860 -43.42 -16.77 24.56
N ASN A 861 -44.20 -16.68 25.64
CA ASN A 861 -43.85 -17.18 26.98
C ASN A 861 -42.48 -16.67 27.49
N LEU A 862 -42.22 -15.38 27.28
CA LEU A 862 -41.02 -14.67 27.75
C LEU A 862 -41.35 -13.85 29.00
N ALA A 863 -40.32 -13.43 29.74
CA ALA A 863 -40.47 -12.56 30.91
C ALA A 863 -39.55 -11.35 30.83
N ILE A 864 -39.99 -10.22 31.39
CA ILE A 864 -39.22 -8.98 31.44
C ILE A 864 -38.35 -8.97 32.70
N GLU A 865 -37.05 -8.77 32.52
CA GLU A 865 -36.08 -8.61 33.61
C GLU A 865 -36.06 -7.16 34.12
N SER A 866 -36.07 -6.19 33.21
CA SER A 866 -36.08 -4.76 33.52
C SER A 866 -36.55 -3.90 32.33
N GLN A 867 -36.91 -2.66 32.61
CA GLN A 867 -37.27 -1.63 31.62
C GLN A 867 -36.30 -0.45 31.66
N ASP A 868 -35.89 0.04 30.49
CA ASP A 868 -35.19 1.33 30.36
C ASP A 868 -36.22 2.44 30.24
N VAL A 869 -36.17 3.41 31.15
CA VAL A 869 -37.12 4.53 31.23
C VAL A 869 -36.38 5.85 31.08
N VAL A 870 -36.77 6.65 30.08
CA VAL A 870 -36.21 7.95 29.76
C VAL A 870 -37.36 8.95 29.70
N PHE A 871 -37.28 10.05 30.46
CA PHE A 871 -38.36 11.05 30.60
C PHE A 871 -39.75 10.43 30.92
N ASN A 872 -39.82 9.49 31.87
CA ASN A 872 -41.04 8.75 32.26
C ASN A 872 -41.74 7.98 31.13
N ARG A 873 -41.02 7.66 30.05
CA ARG A 873 -41.46 6.73 29.00
C ARG A 873 -40.49 5.56 28.91
N VAL A 874 -41.03 4.37 28.69
CA VAL A 874 -40.20 3.21 28.30
C VAL A 874 -39.57 3.52 26.95
N VAL A 875 -38.29 3.19 26.80
CA VAL A 875 -37.57 3.19 25.51
C VAL A 875 -37.09 1.79 25.10
N GLY A 876 -37.07 0.84 26.04
CA GLY A 876 -36.93 -0.57 25.72
C GLY A 876 -37.07 -1.49 26.93
N LEU A 877 -37.14 -2.79 26.63
CA LEU A 877 -37.43 -3.86 27.60
C LEU A 877 -36.35 -4.95 27.50
N LYS A 878 -35.68 -5.22 28.62
CA LYS A 878 -34.72 -6.32 28.73
C LYS A 878 -35.45 -7.58 29.19
N LEU A 879 -35.22 -8.70 28.51
CA LEU A 879 -35.87 -9.97 28.78
C LEU A 879 -34.97 -10.91 29.58
N THR A 880 -35.55 -11.83 30.35
CA THR A 880 -34.82 -12.77 31.22
C THR A 880 -33.91 -13.76 30.47
N ASN A 881 -34.07 -13.92 29.16
CA ASN A 881 -33.17 -14.67 28.28
C ASN A 881 -31.99 -13.83 27.74
N GLY A 882 -31.84 -12.58 28.20
CA GLY A 882 -30.78 -11.65 27.80
C GLY A 882 -31.03 -10.90 26.49
N ASN A 883 -32.20 -11.07 25.86
CA ASN A 883 -32.59 -10.31 24.67
C ASN A 883 -33.22 -8.96 25.03
N TYR A 884 -33.41 -8.09 24.02
CA TYR A 884 -33.87 -6.73 24.24
C TYR A 884 -34.86 -6.28 23.15
N ILE A 885 -35.96 -5.63 23.55
CA ILE A 885 -36.97 -5.07 22.64
C ILE A 885 -36.91 -3.55 22.66
N LEU A 886 -36.84 -2.91 21.48
CA LEU A 886 -37.06 -1.47 21.35
C LEU A 886 -38.57 -1.20 21.49
N ALA A 887 -38.98 -0.51 22.55
CA ALA A 887 -40.39 -0.25 22.84
C ALA A 887 -40.57 1.17 23.39
N ALA A 888 -41.42 1.97 22.74
CA ALA A 888 -41.85 3.27 23.24
C ALA A 888 -43.23 3.18 23.88
N GLY A 889 -43.40 3.75 25.08
CA GLY A 889 -44.71 3.79 25.71
C GLY A 889 -44.70 4.18 27.18
N VAL A 890 -45.80 3.87 27.85
CA VAL A 890 -45.97 4.09 29.30
C VAL A 890 -45.21 3.01 30.06
N GLU A 891 -44.64 3.40 31.21
CA GLU A 891 -44.01 2.52 32.19
C GLU A 891 -44.88 1.31 32.54
N ILE A 892 -44.28 0.12 32.52
CA ILE A 892 -44.97 -1.12 32.90
C ILE A 892 -44.89 -1.27 34.41
N ALA A 893 -46.05 -1.42 35.07
CA ALA A 893 -46.10 -1.66 36.52
C ALA A 893 -45.35 -2.94 36.90
N ASP A 894 -44.76 -2.95 38.10
CA ASP A 894 -44.05 -4.09 38.71
C ASP A 894 -42.80 -4.59 37.95
N VAL A 895 -42.36 -3.92 36.87
CA VAL A 895 -41.09 -4.21 36.19
C VAL A 895 -39.96 -3.30 36.72
N PRO A 896 -38.81 -3.84 37.16
CA PRO A 896 -37.69 -3.04 37.67
C PRO A 896 -37.13 -2.05 36.64
N LYS A 897 -36.78 -0.83 37.08
CA LYS A 897 -36.02 0.11 36.25
C LYS A 897 -34.56 -0.30 36.16
N SER A 898 -34.03 -0.27 34.95
CA SER A 898 -32.59 -0.40 34.65
C SER A 898 -31.77 0.63 35.43
N THR A 899 -30.65 0.21 36.03
CA THR A 899 -29.74 1.07 36.81
C THR A 899 -28.84 1.94 35.93
N THR A 900 -28.81 1.67 34.64
CA THR A 900 -28.00 2.33 33.62
C THR A 900 -28.84 3.32 32.83
N SER A 901 -28.83 4.59 33.26
CA SER A 901 -29.56 5.68 32.61
C SER A 901 -28.94 6.08 31.26
N SER A 902 -29.12 5.23 30.24
CA SER A 902 -28.80 5.53 28.84
C SER A 902 -30.00 6.15 28.14
N THR A 903 -29.81 7.33 27.52
CA THR A 903 -30.88 8.01 26.76
C THR A 903 -31.15 7.40 25.39
N ASN A 904 -30.37 6.40 24.97
CA ASN A 904 -30.60 5.63 23.74
C ASN A 904 -30.31 4.14 24.02
N PRO A 905 -31.28 3.22 23.81
CA PRO A 905 -31.07 1.77 23.90
C PRO A 905 -29.92 1.24 23.03
N LEU A 906 -29.60 1.91 21.94
CA LEU A 906 -28.54 1.53 21.01
C LEU A 906 -27.17 2.07 21.43
N MET A 907 -27.11 3.13 22.24
CA MET A 907 -25.86 3.51 22.93
C MET A 907 -25.46 2.45 23.97
N PHE A 908 -26.35 1.55 24.38
CA PHE A 908 -25.98 0.38 25.15
C PHE A 908 -25.10 -0.58 24.35
N MET A 909 -25.35 -0.71 23.03
CA MET A 909 -24.44 -1.41 22.13
C MET A 909 -23.10 -0.67 22.03
N GLU A 910 -23.06 0.60 21.63
CA GLU A 910 -21.77 1.31 21.46
C GLU A 910 -20.93 1.42 22.75
N ARG A 911 -21.56 1.68 23.91
CA ARG A 911 -20.84 1.81 25.19
C ARG A 911 -20.52 0.46 25.82
N GLY A 912 -21.40 -0.55 25.68
CA GLY A 912 -21.13 -1.92 26.10
C GLY A 912 -20.03 -2.58 25.26
N HIS A 913 -20.04 -2.35 23.94
CA HIS A 913 -19.02 -2.87 23.04
C HIS A 913 -17.63 -2.31 23.32
N ASN A 914 -17.47 -1.10 23.87
CA ASN A 914 -16.14 -0.66 24.33
C ASN A 914 -15.54 -1.60 25.40
N ASN A 915 -16.35 -2.33 26.18
CA ASN A 915 -15.87 -3.29 27.17
C ASN A 915 -15.82 -4.72 26.59
N GLU A 916 -16.84 -5.15 25.83
CA GLU A 916 -16.86 -6.47 25.19
C GLU A 916 -15.81 -6.62 24.08
N LEU A 917 -15.66 -5.61 23.21
CA LEU A 917 -14.64 -5.56 22.17
C LEU A 917 -13.23 -5.46 22.78
N ARG A 918 -13.06 -4.71 23.88
CA ARG A 918 -11.80 -4.68 24.64
C ARG A 918 -11.49 -6.05 25.25
N THR A 919 -12.50 -6.75 25.75
CA THR A 919 -12.37 -8.13 26.26
C THR A 919 -12.00 -9.08 25.13
N LEU A 920 -12.68 -9.03 23.97
CA LEU A 920 -12.39 -9.86 22.81
C LEU A 920 -10.99 -9.61 22.24
N ARG A 921 -10.56 -8.33 22.17
CA ARG A 921 -9.17 -7.95 21.82
C ARG A 921 -8.15 -8.50 22.81
N ARG A 922 -8.42 -8.42 24.11
CA ARG A 922 -7.58 -9.00 25.18
C ARG A 922 -7.47 -10.52 25.02
N LEU A 923 -8.59 -11.21 24.79
CA LEU A 923 -8.64 -12.65 24.55
C LEU A 923 -7.88 -13.07 23.28
N ARG A 924 -7.94 -12.28 22.20
CA ARG A 924 -7.13 -12.49 20.99
C ARG A 924 -5.63 -12.38 21.24
N ARG A 925 -5.20 -11.38 22.01
CA ARG A 925 -3.79 -11.23 22.39
C ARG A 925 -3.30 -12.41 23.24
N ILE A 926 -4.12 -12.86 24.19
CA ILE A 926 -3.87 -14.10 24.95
C ILE A 926 -3.79 -15.30 24.00
N ALA A 927 -4.72 -15.44 23.05
CA ALA A 927 -4.74 -16.52 22.06
C ALA A 927 -3.46 -16.59 21.20
N THR A 928 -3.00 -15.45 20.68
CA THR A 928 -1.77 -15.36 19.88
C THR A 928 -0.53 -15.76 20.69
N LEU A 929 -0.44 -15.31 21.95
CA LEU A 929 0.63 -15.74 22.85
C LEU A 929 0.56 -17.25 23.14
N LEU A 930 -0.61 -17.78 23.51
CA LEU A 930 -0.78 -19.21 23.79
C LEU A 930 -0.45 -20.09 22.57
N LYS A 931 -0.77 -19.65 21.35
CA LYS A 931 -0.33 -20.29 20.09
C LYS A 931 1.18 -20.34 19.96
N PHE A 932 1.85 -19.18 20.06
CA PHE A 932 3.30 -19.06 19.94
C PHE A 932 4.02 -19.93 20.99
N HIS A 933 3.59 -19.84 22.25
CA HIS A 933 4.15 -20.62 23.35
C HIS A 933 3.85 -22.12 23.24
N SER A 934 2.73 -22.52 22.62
CA SER A 934 2.45 -23.94 22.31
C SER A 934 3.39 -24.49 21.25
N LEU A 935 3.66 -23.72 20.17
CA LEU A 935 4.66 -24.10 19.15
C LEU A 935 6.06 -24.16 19.76
N ARG A 936 6.44 -23.19 20.59
CA ARG A 936 7.72 -23.17 21.30
C ARG A 936 7.89 -24.37 22.24
N LEU A 937 6.86 -24.76 22.98
CA LEU A 937 6.89 -25.95 23.83
C LEU A 937 7.10 -27.23 23.01
N TYR A 938 6.45 -27.35 21.86
CA TYR A 938 6.69 -28.45 20.93
C TYR A 938 8.11 -28.42 20.37
N ALA A 939 8.57 -27.29 19.84
CA ALA A 939 9.90 -27.13 19.25
C ALA A 939 11.04 -27.47 20.22
N LEU A 940 10.88 -27.09 21.50
CA LEU A 940 11.84 -27.42 22.56
C LEU A 940 11.81 -28.91 22.94
N ASN A 941 10.66 -29.59 22.87
CA ASN A 941 10.51 -30.98 23.31
C ASN A 941 9.52 -31.81 22.45
N PRO A 942 9.80 -32.10 21.16
CA PRO A 942 8.80 -32.71 20.26
C PRO A 942 8.32 -34.10 20.70
N GLN A 943 9.17 -34.84 21.42
CA GLN A 943 8.94 -36.23 21.85
C GLN A 943 8.10 -36.36 23.13
N THR A 944 7.99 -35.29 23.93
CA THR A 944 7.23 -35.29 25.20
C THR A 944 6.08 -34.29 25.21
N TYR A 945 5.93 -33.51 24.14
CA TYR A 945 4.81 -32.59 23.97
C TYR A 945 3.47 -33.33 23.91
N GLY A 946 2.50 -32.90 24.72
CA GLY A 946 1.20 -33.55 24.83
C GLY A 946 0.26 -32.83 25.79
N ALA A 947 -0.74 -33.56 26.32
CA ALA A 947 -1.69 -32.98 27.27
C ALA A 947 -1.01 -32.46 28.55
N ASP A 948 0.07 -33.11 28.99
CA ASP A 948 0.85 -32.76 30.19
C ASP A 948 1.71 -31.49 30.01
N SER A 949 1.82 -30.95 28.79
CA SER A 949 2.45 -29.65 28.52
C SER A 949 1.58 -28.45 28.97
N TYR A 950 0.38 -28.71 29.51
CA TYR A 950 -0.63 -27.72 29.86
C TYR A 950 -1.16 -27.91 31.30
N VAL A 951 -1.60 -26.81 31.93
CA VAL A 951 -2.33 -26.84 33.20
C VAL A 951 -3.65 -26.08 33.06
N ILE A 952 -4.75 -26.73 33.44
CA ILE A 952 -6.09 -26.15 33.37
C ILE A 952 -6.39 -25.42 34.69
N ALA A 953 -6.30 -24.09 34.66
CA ALA A 953 -6.67 -23.18 35.73
C ALA A 953 -7.93 -22.39 35.31
N LYS A 954 -9.11 -22.90 35.71
CA LYS A 954 -10.39 -22.24 35.40
C LYS A 954 -10.40 -20.81 35.93
N HIS A 955 -10.81 -19.87 35.07
CA HIS A 955 -10.84 -18.43 35.35
C HIS A 955 -9.46 -17.81 35.66
N HIS A 956 -8.35 -18.36 35.13
CA HIS A 956 -7.06 -17.68 35.17
C HIS A 956 -7.18 -16.28 34.58
N ALA A 957 -6.77 -15.27 35.36
CA ALA A 957 -7.13 -13.88 35.07
C ALA A 957 -6.24 -13.21 34.01
N TYR A 958 -5.12 -13.85 33.63
CA TYR A 958 -4.13 -13.34 32.66
C TYR A 958 -3.78 -11.85 32.89
N GLU A 959 -3.63 -11.44 34.14
CA GLU A 959 -3.36 -10.05 34.50
C GLU A 959 -1.96 -9.62 34.05
N GLY A 960 -1.85 -8.40 33.52
CA GLY A 960 -0.60 -7.89 32.96
C GLY A 960 -0.36 -8.26 31.50
N VAL A 961 -1.19 -9.10 30.85
CA VAL A 961 -1.05 -9.42 29.41
C VAL A 961 -1.11 -8.18 28.52
N GLU A 962 -1.83 -7.12 28.93
CA GLU A 962 -1.84 -5.83 28.24
C GLU A 962 -0.50 -5.09 28.26
N ALA A 963 0.36 -5.38 29.24
CA ALA A 963 1.71 -4.81 29.36
C ALA A 963 2.80 -5.66 28.66
N LEU A 964 2.47 -6.89 28.23
CA LEU A 964 3.42 -7.76 27.55
C LEU A 964 3.69 -7.26 26.12
N THR A 965 4.89 -6.74 25.89
CA THR A 965 5.38 -6.40 24.54
C THR A 965 5.49 -7.66 23.68
N ARG A 966 5.99 -7.52 22.45
CA ARG A 966 6.27 -8.63 21.53
C ARG A 966 7.35 -9.62 22.06
N LEU A 967 7.97 -9.31 23.20
CA LEU A 967 8.99 -10.10 23.91
C LEU A 967 8.36 -11.28 24.68
N VAL A 968 9.04 -12.42 24.61
CA VAL A 968 8.49 -13.74 24.96
C VAL A 968 8.56 -14.08 26.47
N ASP A 969 9.25 -13.31 27.30
CA ASP A 969 9.64 -13.73 28.65
C ASP A 969 8.62 -13.34 29.74
N THR A 970 7.64 -14.21 30.01
CA THR A 970 6.47 -13.85 30.83
C THR A 970 6.02 -14.96 31.81
N ASN A 971 6.16 -14.70 33.11
CA ASN A 971 5.77 -15.62 34.20
C ASN A 971 4.24 -15.81 34.36
N VAL A 972 3.42 -15.13 33.56
CA VAL A 972 1.94 -15.15 33.67
C VAL A 972 1.32 -16.30 32.85
N LEU A 973 2.03 -16.78 31.83
CA LEU A 973 1.56 -17.84 30.92
C LEU A 973 1.99 -19.25 31.36
N TYR A 974 3.00 -19.35 32.23
CA TYR A 974 3.58 -20.62 32.67
C TYR A 974 3.35 -20.86 34.16
N ASP A 975 3.19 -22.14 34.54
CA ASP A 975 3.26 -22.54 35.94
C ASP A 975 4.72 -22.71 36.42
N SER A 976 4.90 -23.06 37.69
CA SER A 976 6.23 -23.30 38.28
C SER A 976 6.97 -24.52 37.73
N GLU A 977 6.32 -25.36 36.91
CA GLU A 977 6.88 -26.54 36.25
C GLU A 977 7.15 -26.29 34.75
N GLY A 978 6.89 -25.08 34.24
CA GLY A 978 7.09 -24.71 32.83
C GLY A 978 5.96 -25.16 31.89
N ARG A 979 4.80 -25.56 32.41
CA ARG A 979 3.61 -25.91 31.64
C ARG A 979 2.75 -24.69 31.34
N LEU A 980 2.06 -24.68 30.20
CA LEU A 980 1.25 -23.55 29.77
C LEU A 980 -0.10 -23.50 30.51
N ILE A 981 -0.41 -22.38 31.16
CA ILE A 981 -1.67 -22.18 31.89
C ILE A 981 -2.80 -21.83 30.92
N ILE A 982 -3.88 -22.61 30.96
CA ILE A 982 -5.06 -22.52 30.09
C ILE A 982 -6.37 -22.61 30.89
N ASP A 983 -7.48 -22.13 30.34
CA ASP A 983 -8.77 -22.03 31.05
C ASP A 983 -9.60 -23.33 31.08
N SER A 984 -9.43 -24.19 30.06
CA SER A 984 -10.37 -25.25 29.74
C SER A 984 -9.74 -26.42 28.96
N GLU A 985 -10.37 -27.58 29.06
CA GLU A 985 -10.06 -28.79 28.27
C GLU A 985 -10.19 -28.52 26.76
N THR A 986 -11.23 -27.76 26.38
CA THR A 986 -11.53 -27.36 25.01
C THR A 986 -10.40 -26.51 24.41
N LEU A 987 -9.85 -25.56 25.18
CA LEU A 987 -8.70 -24.75 24.77
C LEU A 987 -7.45 -25.61 24.58
N ARG A 988 -7.19 -26.57 25.47
CA ARG A 988 -6.05 -27.50 25.34
C ARG A 988 -6.09 -28.24 24.00
N ASN A 989 -7.23 -28.84 23.69
CA ASN A 989 -7.38 -29.67 22.50
C ASN A 989 -7.25 -28.83 21.21
N LYS A 990 -7.78 -27.60 21.21
CA LYS A 990 -7.59 -26.63 20.10
C LYS A 990 -6.12 -26.25 19.89
N LEU A 991 -5.37 -25.98 20.97
CA LEU A 991 -3.94 -25.65 20.86
C LEU A 991 -3.10 -26.84 20.41
N MET A 992 -3.40 -28.05 20.89
CA MET A 992 -2.75 -29.28 20.42
C MET A 992 -3.03 -29.57 18.93
N TYR A 993 -4.28 -29.38 18.47
CA TYR A 993 -4.63 -29.50 17.06
C TYR A 993 -3.91 -28.44 16.21
N TYR A 994 -3.87 -27.19 16.67
CA TYR A 994 -3.11 -26.11 16.02
C TYR A 994 -1.63 -26.47 15.86
N VAL A 995 -0.96 -26.93 16.91
CA VAL A 995 0.46 -27.36 16.82
C VAL A 995 0.63 -28.52 15.83
N LYS A 996 -0.22 -29.56 15.91
CA LYS A 996 -0.24 -30.66 14.93
C LYS A 996 -0.35 -30.12 13.49
N THR A 997 -1.31 -29.24 13.23
CA THR A 997 -1.52 -28.62 11.91
C THR A 997 -0.30 -27.80 11.45
N MET A 998 0.35 -27.04 12.35
CA MET A 998 1.52 -26.24 11.98
C MET A 998 2.75 -27.09 11.67
N VAL A 999 2.97 -28.18 12.43
CA VAL A 999 4.05 -29.15 12.15
C VAL A 999 3.83 -29.84 10.80
N MET A 1000 2.58 -30.22 10.49
CA MET A 1000 2.23 -30.82 9.20
C MET A 1000 2.39 -29.85 8.01
N LYS A 1001 2.23 -28.54 8.25
CA LYS A 1001 2.47 -27.50 7.25
C LYS A 1001 3.95 -27.21 7.04
N ASN A 1002 4.68 -26.83 8.10
CA ASN A 1002 6.10 -26.51 8.00
C ASN A 1002 6.81 -26.85 9.32
N GLU A 1003 7.43 -28.03 9.37
CA GLU A 1003 8.24 -28.49 10.52
C GLU A 1003 9.45 -27.59 10.81
N GLU A 1004 10.06 -26.99 9.77
CA GLU A 1004 11.22 -26.08 9.90
C GLU A 1004 10.82 -24.77 10.60
N TYR A 1005 9.75 -24.12 10.15
CA TYR A 1005 9.18 -22.94 10.82
C TYR A 1005 8.80 -23.23 12.28
N VAL A 1006 8.26 -24.42 12.59
CA VAL A 1006 7.97 -24.79 13.98
C VAL A 1006 9.28 -24.96 14.77
N ALA A 1007 10.32 -25.58 14.21
CA ALA A 1007 11.60 -25.74 14.89
C ALA A 1007 12.26 -24.40 15.29
N GLU A 1008 12.14 -23.37 14.45
CA GLU A 1008 12.65 -22.01 14.74
C GLU A 1008 12.03 -21.38 16.01
N HIS A 1009 10.81 -21.77 16.40
CA HIS A 1009 10.14 -21.24 17.60
C HIS A 1009 10.90 -21.53 18.91
N ALA A 1010 11.84 -22.48 18.90
CA ALA A 1010 12.73 -22.71 20.04
C ALA A 1010 13.60 -21.46 20.36
N THR A 1011 14.05 -20.73 19.33
CA THR A 1011 15.00 -19.61 19.43
C THR A 1011 14.35 -18.23 19.25
N MET A 1012 13.16 -18.14 18.64
CA MET A 1012 12.42 -16.88 18.48
C MET A 1012 12.20 -16.15 19.82
N GLN A 1013 12.72 -14.93 19.92
CA GLN A 1013 12.52 -14.01 21.06
C GLN A 1013 11.34 -13.05 20.89
N ILE A 1014 10.71 -13.09 19.72
CA ILE A 1014 9.78 -12.09 19.20
C ILE A 1014 8.62 -12.84 18.52
N VAL A 1015 7.37 -12.50 18.87
CA VAL A 1015 6.17 -13.12 18.27
C VAL A 1015 5.88 -12.52 16.89
N ASP A 1016 5.91 -13.32 15.83
CA ASP A 1016 5.62 -12.83 14.48
C ASP A 1016 4.13 -12.53 14.22
N ASN A 1017 3.90 -11.62 13.26
CA ASN A 1017 2.57 -11.08 12.91
C ASN A 1017 1.77 -10.51 14.11
N TYR A 1018 2.47 -9.93 15.09
CA TYR A 1018 1.86 -9.33 16.28
C TYR A 1018 0.85 -8.21 15.96
N TYR A 1019 1.12 -7.40 14.94
CA TYR A 1019 0.29 -6.25 14.53
C TYR A 1019 -0.68 -6.60 13.38
N ALA A 1020 -1.45 -7.67 13.55
CA ALA A 1020 -2.40 -8.14 12.53
C ALA A 1020 -3.65 -7.23 12.40
N ASN A 1021 -3.97 -6.43 13.41
CA ASN A 1021 -5.17 -5.59 13.48
C ASN A 1021 -4.87 -4.22 14.11
N ILE A 1022 -5.72 -3.22 13.85
CA ILE A 1022 -5.71 -1.91 14.54
C ILE A 1022 -5.65 -2.05 16.08
N SER A 1023 -6.30 -3.08 16.64
CA SER A 1023 -6.37 -3.33 18.08
C SER A 1023 -5.05 -3.68 18.74
N ASP A 1024 -4.07 -4.09 17.95
CA ASP A 1024 -2.83 -4.69 18.45
C ASP A 1024 -1.80 -3.58 18.73
N PHE A 1025 -2.02 -2.39 18.17
CA PHE A 1025 -1.32 -1.15 18.51
C PHE A 1025 -1.77 -0.57 19.86
N ARG A 1026 -0.83 0.03 20.59
CA ARG A 1026 -1.09 0.78 21.83
C ARG A 1026 -2.02 1.96 21.59
N THR A 1027 -3.17 1.94 22.25
CA THR A 1027 -4.12 3.06 22.28
C THR A 1027 -3.76 4.07 23.36
N ARG A 1028 -3.72 5.36 23.02
CA ARG A 1028 -3.55 6.48 23.97
C ARG A 1028 -4.78 7.41 23.92
N GLU A 1029 -4.97 8.19 24.98
CA GLU A 1029 -6.01 9.22 25.01
C GLU A 1029 -5.77 10.25 23.89
N GLY A 1030 -6.85 10.73 23.26
CA GLY A 1030 -6.75 11.64 22.11
C GLY A 1030 -6.29 11.01 20.80
N GLN A 1031 -5.80 9.76 20.78
CA GLN A 1031 -5.37 9.06 19.56
C GLN A 1031 -6.49 8.24 18.92
N LEU A 1032 -6.43 8.13 17.59
CA LEU A 1032 -7.12 7.16 16.75
C LEU A 1032 -6.05 6.40 15.94
N VAL A 1033 -6.35 5.15 15.57
CA VAL A 1033 -5.48 4.29 14.77
C VAL A 1033 -6.31 3.68 13.64
N PHE A 1034 -5.76 3.62 12.44
CA PHE A 1034 -6.38 3.07 11.22
C PHE A 1034 -5.37 2.18 10.49
N ASP A 1035 -5.84 1.16 9.76
CA ASP A 1035 -5.05 0.17 9.00
C ASP A 1035 -5.12 0.37 7.48
N THR A 1036 -5.95 1.30 7.02
CA THR A 1036 -6.34 1.46 5.62
C THR A 1036 -6.67 2.92 5.30
N THR A 1037 -6.36 3.35 4.08
CA THR A 1037 -6.70 4.69 3.58
C THR A 1037 -8.21 4.91 3.54
N ASP A 1038 -8.99 3.86 3.25
CA ASP A 1038 -10.45 3.92 3.12
C ASP A 1038 -11.13 4.17 4.47
N THR A 1039 -10.74 3.45 5.53
CA THR A 1039 -11.34 3.66 6.87
C THR A 1039 -11.01 5.03 7.44
N LEU A 1040 -9.81 5.55 7.16
CA LEU A 1040 -9.44 6.92 7.49
C LEU A 1040 -10.21 7.95 6.64
N SER A 1041 -10.40 7.69 5.33
CA SER A 1041 -11.16 8.57 4.43
C SER A 1041 -12.66 8.61 4.79
N GLU A 1042 -13.23 7.46 5.17
CA GLU A 1042 -14.53 7.32 5.80
C GLU A 1042 -14.66 8.16 7.07
N TRP A 1043 -13.68 8.07 7.99
CA TRP A 1043 -13.67 8.88 9.21
C TRP A 1043 -13.53 10.37 8.90
N ILE A 1044 -12.66 10.77 7.96
CA ILE A 1044 -12.52 12.15 7.51
C ILE A 1044 -13.84 12.65 6.89
N ARG A 1045 -14.52 11.82 6.07
CA ARG A 1045 -15.84 12.14 5.50
C ARG A 1045 -16.87 12.32 6.59
N LYS A 1046 -16.94 11.38 7.55
CA LYS A 1046 -17.85 11.41 8.71
C LYS A 1046 -17.56 12.58 9.65
N GLU A 1047 -16.31 12.98 9.86
CA GLU A 1047 -15.95 14.16 10.66
C GLU A 1047 -16.22 15.47 9.95
N ARG A 1048 -16.06 15.52 8.61
CA ARG A 1048 -16.42 16.69 7.81
C ARG A 1048 -17.93 16.83 7.66
N SER A 1049 -18.66 15.73 7.46
CA SER A 1049 -20.14 15.73 7.44
C SER A 1049 -20.71 15.99 8.82
N ALA A 1050 -20.16 15.37 9.88
CA ALA A 1050 -20.50 15.72 11.26
C ALA A 1050 -20.19 17.21 11.52
N LYS A 1051 -19.05 17.77 11.13
CA LYS A 1051 -18.83 19.22 11.30
C LYS A 1051 -19.76 20.10 10.44
N MET A 1052 -20.51 19.54 9.49
CA MET A 1052 -21.61 20.20 8.76
C MET A 1052 -23.01 19.91 9.35
N GLU A 1053 -23.24 18.77 10.02
CA GLU A 1053 -24.54 18.32 10.56
C GLU A 1053 -24.64 18.42 12.09
N SER A 1054 -23.57 18.06 12.80
CA SER A 1054 -23.42 17.94 14.26
C SER A 1054 -23.33 19.28 15.02
N SER A 1055 -23.77 20.38 14.42
CA SER A 1055 -24.28 21.48 15.24
C SER A 1055 -25.65 21.10 15.81
N VAL A 1056 -26.45 20.30 15.09
CA VAL A 1056 -27.86 20.02 15.36
C VAL A 1056 -28.06 18.66 16.05
N VAL A 1057 -28.47 18.69 17.31
CA VAL A 1057 -28.81 17.50 18.13
C VAL A 1057 -30.34 17.38 18.25
N TYR A 1058 -30.91 16.17 18.40
CA TYR A 1058 -32.37 16.03 18.57
C TYR A 1058 -32.84 16.30 20.02
N ILE A 1059 -31.96 16.05 20.99
CA ILE A 1059 -32.15 16.26 22.44
C ILE A 1059 -30.89 16.98 22.96
N PRO A 1060 -31.00 18.08 23.74
CA PRO A 1060 -29.83 18.84 24.16
C PRO A 1060 -28.98 18.08 25.17
N ARG A 1061 -27.66 18.26 25.13
CA ARG A 1061 -26.72 17.63 26.08
C ARG A 1061 -26.79 18.35 27.43
N MET A 1062 -27.14 17.64 28.51
CA MET A 1062 -27.13 18.20 29.87
C MET A 1062 -25.70 18.49 30.36
N ARG A 1063 -25.55 19.47 31.26
CA ARG A 1063 -24.31 19.73 32.04
C ARG A 1063 -23.05 20.06 31.21
N THR A 1064 -23.19 20.41 29.93
CA THR A 1064 -22.07 20.95 29.12
C THR A 1064 -22.07 22.46 29.15
N SER A 1065 -20.89 23.09 29.24
CA SER A 1065 -20.77 24.55 29.16
C SER A 1065 -21.03 25.10 27.74
N GLU A 1066 -20.72 24.30 26.72
CA GLU A 1066 -20.97 24.60 25.32
C GLU A 1066 -22.47 24.49 24.98
N PRO A 1067 -23.02 25.44 24.20
CA PRO A 1067 -24.38 25.34 23.69
C PRO A 1067 -24.52 24.26 22.61
N SER A 1068 -25.70 23.65 22.53
CA SER A 1068 -26.09 22.74 21.45
C SER A 1068 -27.06 23.45 20.50
N VAL A 1069 -26.90 23.35 19.18
CA VAL A 1069 -28.05 23.63 18.29
C VAL A 1069 -28.95 22.39 18.32
N VAL A 1070 -30.26 22.59 18.27
CA VAL A 1070 -31.25 21.54 18.46
C VAL A 1070 -32.33 21.68 17.38
N LYS A 1071 -32.76 20.56 16.81
CA LYS A 1071 -33.87 20.50 15.85
C LYS A 1071 -34.76 19.33 16.22
N ASN A 1072 -36.00 19.64 16.59
CA ASN A 1072 -36.96 18.66 17.06
C ASN A 1072 -38.31 18.92 16.37
N GLY A 1073 -38.91 17.89 15.75
CA GLY A 1073 -40.13 18.04 14.97
C GLY A 1073 -41.34 18.56 15.77
N ALA A 1074 -41.38 18.30 17.08
CA ALA A 1074 -42.45 18.73 17.96
C ALA A 1074 -42.28 20.17 18.51
N ILE A 1075 -41.12 20.80 18.27
CA ILE A 1075 -40.76 22.11 18.83
C ILE A 1075 -40.54 23.10 17.67
N PHE A 1076 -41.17 24.28 17.74
CA PHE A 1076 -41.11 25.35 16.72
C PHE A 1076 -41.37 24.93 15.25
N GLY A 1077 -41.99 23.76 15.04
CA GLY A 1077 -42.23 23.16 13.72
C GLY A 1077 -40.98 22.58 13.06
N GLY A 1078 -40.01 22.07 13.83
CA GLY A 1078 -38.77 21.51 13.28
C GLY A 1078 -37.77 22.55 12.79
N ARG A 1079 -37.93 23.83 13.18
CA ARG A 1079 -36.88 24.85 13.00
C ARG A 1079 -35.75 24.64 14.00
N PRO A 1080 -34.48 24.87 13.62
CA PRO A 1080 -33.37 24.78 14.55
C PRO A 1080 -33.42 25.93 15.57
N PHE A 1081 -33.06 25.64 16.81
CA PHE A 1081 -32.92 26.60 17.91
C PHE A 1081 -31.68 26.22 18.74
N LEU A 1082 -31.08 27.16 19.45
CA LEU A 1082 -29.92 26.90 20.30
C LEU A 1082 -30.36 26.64 21.73
N VAL A 1083 -29.77 25.65 22.39
CA VAL A 1083 -29.96 25.36 23.82
C VAL A 1083 -28.67 25.62 24.57
N GLN A 1084 -28.73 26.57 25.50
CA GLN A 1084 -27.64 26.92 26.40
C GLN A 1084 -27.94 26.36 27.80
N ASN A 1085 -27.17 25.36 28.24
CA ASN A 1085 -27.16 24.98 29.65
C ASN A 1085 -26.64 26.13 30.50
N VAL A 1086 -27.02 26.14 31.77
CA VAL A 1086 -26.51 27.05 32.79
C VAL A 1086 -25.99 26.25 33.98
N ILE A 1087 -25.10 26.87 34.78
CA ILE A 1087 -24.57 26.24 35.98
C ILE A 1087 -25.71 25.76 36.90
N ASP A 1088 -25.55 24.53 37.39
CA ASP A 1088 -26.51 23.77 38.21
C ASP A 1088 -27.90 23.56 37.59
N GLY A 1089 -28.12 23.99 36.34
CA GLY A 1089 -29.42 23.93 35.66
C GLY A 1089 -30.43 24.93 36.22
N ASP A 1090 -29.98 25.97 36.93
CA ASP A 1090 -30.86 26.94 37.59
C ASP A 1090 -31.81 27.65 36.61
N ILE A 1091 -33.11 27.58 36.88
CA ILE A 1091 -34.13 28.11 35.96
C ILE A 1091 -34.05 29.64 35.80
N THR A 1092 -33.64 30.37 36.83
CA THR A 1092 -33.53 31.84 36.78
C THR A 1092 -32.33 32.28 35.93
N ARG A 1093 -31.24 31.50 35.93
CA ARG A 1093 -30.11 31.69 35.02
C ARG A 1093 -30.52 31.40 33.58
N ALA A 1094 -31.27 30.32 33.34
CA ALA A 1094 -31.77 29.99 32.01
C ALA A 1094 -32.68 31.11 31.45
N MET A 1095 -33.61 31.64 32.27
CA MET A 1095 -34.41 32.81 31.91
C MET A 1095 -33.56 34.04 31.59
N ASN A 1096 -32.49 34.29 32.36
CA ASN A 1096 -31.58 35.41 32.09
C ASN A 1096 -30.89 35.27 30.72
N VAL A 1097 -30.41 34.07 30.34
CA VAL A 1097 -29.86 33.86 28.98
C VAL A 1097 -30.92 34.14 27.91
N CYS A 1098 -32.16 33.63 28.08
CA CYS A 1098 -33.24 33.88 27.12
C CYS A 1098 -33.61 35.37 27.00
N ARG A 1099 -33.64 36.11 28.11
CA ARG A 1099 -33.90 37.55 28.10
C ARG A 1099 -32.80 38.30 27.34
N MET A 1100 -31.53 38.08 27.69
CA MET A 1100 -30.40 38.72 26.99
C MET A 1100 -30.32 38.34 25.50
N TRP A 1101 -30.84 37.16 25.12
CA TRP A 1101 -30.98 36.78 23.72
C TRP A 1101 -32.12 37.50 22.99
N ASN A 1102 -33.28 37.66 23.63
CA ASN A 1102 -34.40 38.38 23.04
C ASN A 1102 -34.12 39.89 22.91
N ASP A 1103 -33.47 40.48 23.92
CA ASP A 1103 -33.24 41.93 24.01
C ASP A 1103 -31.98 42.39 23.26
N GLU A 1104 -30.87 41.65 23.37
CA GLU A 1104 -29.55 42.03 22.84
C GLU A 1104 -29.04 41.09 21.74
N HIS A 1105 -29.69 39.94 21.51
CA HIS A 1105 -29.15 38.82 20.70
C HIS A 1105 -27.78 38.31 21.19
N ILE A 1106 -27.54 38.37 22.52
CA ILE A 1106 -26.29 37.92 23.15
C ILE A 1106 -26.55 36.70 24.04
N ASN A 1107 -26.03 35.54 23.63
CA ASN A 1107 -25.92 34.38 24.51
C ASN A 1107 -24.80 34.61 25.54
N LYS A 1108 -25.15 34.86 26.81
CA LYS A 1108 -24.20 35.06 27.92
C LYS A 1108 -23.49 33.78 28.40
N GLY A 1109 -23.91 32.61 27.93
CA GLY A 1109 -23.24 31.32 28.20
C GLY A 1109 -23.52 30.71 29.58
N TYR A 1110 -22.84 29.58 29.84
CA TYR A 1110 -23.08 28.68 30.99
C TYR A 1110 -22.98 29.34 32.38
N HIS A 1111 -22.10 30.33 32.53
CA HIS A 1111 -21.85 31.01 33.80
C HIS A 1111 -22.70 32.28 34.01
N THR A 1112 -23.77 32.49 33.24
CA THR A 1112 -24.63 33.68 33.41
C THR A 1112 -25.14 33.79 34.86
N PRO A 1113 -25.21 34.99 35.46
CA PRO A 1113 -25.76 35.18 36.80
C PRO A 1113 -27.27 34.88 36.83
N SER A 1114 -27.80 34.49 37.98
CA SER A 1114 -29.25 34.35 38.20
C SER A 1114 -29.97 35.66 37.89
N LEU A 1115 -31.18 35.58 37.34
CA LEU A 1115 -32.01 36.76 37.10
C LEU A 1115 -32.41 37.40 38.45
N THR A 1116 -32.02 38.66 38.66
CA THR A 1116 -32.29 39.42 39.90
C THR A 1116 -33.48 40.38 39.79
N GLU A 1117 -34.15 40.41 38.64
CA GLU A 1117 -35.27 41.28 38.32
C GLU A 1117 -36.60 40.50 38.30
N ALA A 1118 -37.70 41.15 37.93
CA ALA A 1118 -39.00 40.49 37.80
C ALA A 1118 -38.93 39.31 36.83
N ILE A 1119 -39.52 38.18 37.23
CA ILE A 1119 -39.51 36.95 36.44
C ILE A 1119 -40.39 37.15 35.20
N PRO A 1120 -39.91 36.88 33.97
CA PRO A 1120 -40.74 36.94 32.78
C PRO A 1120 -41.69 35.74 32.73
N ARG A 1121 -42.79 35.87 31.99
CA ARG A 1121 -43.62 34.71 31.61
C ARG A 1121 -42.77 33.73 30.79
N TYR A 1122 -42.93 32.43 31.01
CA TYR A 1122 -42.13 31.44 30.30
C TYR A 1122 -42.90 30.18 29.89
N ASP A 1123 -42.45 29.58 28.80
CA ASP A 1123 -42.93 28.31 28.27
C ASP A 1123 -41.88 27.23 28.53
N LEU A 1124 -42.30 26.13 29.16
CA LEU A 1124 -41.48 24.94 29.37
C LEU A 1124 -41.69 23.95 28.22
N TYR A 1125 -40.58 23.38 27.75
CA TYR A 1125 -40.53 22.35 26.70
C TYR A 1125 -39.71 21.17 27.18
N ASP A 1126 -40.07 19.97 26.73
CA ASP A 1126 -39.27 18.75 26.86
C ASP A 1126 -38.92 18.20 25.46
N ALA A 1127 -38.38 16.98 25.39
CA ALA A 1127 -38.02 16.33 24.13
C ALA A 1127 -39.23 16.02 23.20
N PHE A 1128 -40.47 16.20 23.67
CA PHE A 1128 -41.70 15.85 22.97
C PHE A 1128 -42.60 17.06 22.65
N GLY A 1129 -42.20 18.27 23.05
CA GLY A 1129 -42.92 19.51 22.70
C GLY A 1129 -43.02 20.49 23.87
N LYS A 1130 -43.98 21.41 23.77
CA LYS A 1130 -44.32 22.34 24.86
C LYS A 1130 -45.12 21.61 25.94
N THR A 1131 -44.65 21.60 27.18
CA THR A 1131 -45.30 20.90 28.30
C THR A 1131 -46.30 21.79 29.02
N ARG A 1132 -45.93 23.04 29.35
CA ARG A 1132 -46.79 24.03 30.03
C ARG A 1132 -46.31 25.46 29.82
N SER A 1133 -47.22 26.42 29.92
CA SER A 1133 -46.90 27.84 30.17
C SER A 1133 -46.95 28.11 31.68
N VAL A 1134 -46.06 28.96 32.18
CA VAL A 1134 -46.02 29.39 33.57
C VAL A 1134 -46.13 30.91 33.65
N GLU A 1135 -47.11 31.38 34.44
CA GLU A 1135 -47.30 32.79 34.80
C GLU A 1135 -46.68 33.02 36.19
N PRO A 1136 -45.74 33.97 36.36
CA PRO A 1136 -45.13 34.26 37.65
C PRO A 1136 -46.07 35.08 38.56
N GLU A 1137 -45.96 34.91 39.88
CA GLU A 1137 -46.79 35.63 40.87
C GLU A 1137 -46.57 37.16 40.88
N VAL A 1138 -45.39 37.61 40.43
CA VAL A 1138 -45.06 39.02 40.23
C VAL A 1138 -44.75 39.22 38.75
N VAL A 1139 -45.73 39.74 38.02
CA VAL A 1139 -45.67 39.94 36.57
C VAL A 1139 -44.80 41.16 36.24
N SER A 1140 -43.76 40.97 35.43
CA SER A 1140 -43.03 42.06 34.79
C SER A 1140 -43.95 42.84 33.83
N GLU A 1141 -43.77 44.16 33.70
CA GLU A 1141 -44.45 44.93 32.62
C GLU A 1141 -43.99 44.50 31.22
N ASP A 1142 -42.88 43.77 31.13
CA ASP A 1142 -42.40 43.13 29.90
C ASP A 1142 -43.24 41.90 29.54
N THR A 1143 -43.94 41.99 28.41
CA THR A 1143 -44.82 40.94 27.87
C THR A 1143 -44.07 39.77 27.19
N THR A 1144 -42.73 39.80 27.17
CA THR A 1144 -41.91 38.85 26.41
C THR A 1144 -41.90 37.46 27.04
N VAL A 1145 -42.42 36.46 26.31
CA VAL A 1145 -42.39 35.05 26.73
C VAL A 1145 -41.05 34.41 26.39
N VAL A 1146 -40.33 33.91 27.39
CA VAL A 1146 -39.08 33.16 27.19
C VAL A 1146 -39.31 31.65 27.10
N ASN A 1147 -38.50 30.95 26.31
CA ASN A 1147 -38.62 29.50 26.14
C ASN A 1147 -37.53 28.79 26.96
N ILE A 1148 -37.92 27.79 27.76
CA ILE A 1148 -37.04 27.06 28.68
C ILE A 1148 -37.16 25.56 28.39
N TYR A 1149 -36.02 24.89 28.26
CA TYR A 1149 -35.94 23.44 28.12
C TYR A 1149 -35.84 22.80 29.51
N ASP A 1150 -36.74 21.87 29.80
CA ASP A 1150 -36.78 21.04 31.01
C ASP A 1150 -36.10 19.70 30.72
N HIS A 1151 -35.02 19.40 31.45
CA HIS A 1151 -34.29 18.14 31.35
C HIS A 1151 -34.79 17.09 32.36
N GLY A 1152 -35.77 17.45 33.20
CA GLY A 1152 -36.17 16.68 34.38
C GLY A 1152 -35.20 16.84 35.56
N ASN A 1153 -35.63 16.36 36.74
CA ASN A 1153 -34.88 16.45 38.00
C ASN A 1153 -34.40 17.88 38.34
N ASP A 1154 -35.29 18.87 38.14
CA ASP A 1154 -35.05 20.30 38.38
C ASP A 1154 -33.84 20.90 37.65
N TYR A 1155 -33.49 20.35 36.48
CA TYR A 1155 -32.39 20.84 35.65
C TYR A 1155 -32.93 21.52 34.37
N TYR A 1156 -32.66 22.80 34.20
CA TYR A 1156 -33.25 23.65 33.14
C TYR A 1156 -32.19 24.25 32.21
N SER A 1157 -32.61 24.70 31.02
CA SER A 1157 -31.74 25.34 30.03
C SER A 1157 -32.47 26.37 29.18
N ALA A 1158 -31.74 27.33 28.66
CA ALA A 1158 -32.29 28.42 27.83
C ALA A 1158 -32.51 27.96 26.39
N MET A 1159 -33.69 28.18 25.82
CA MET A 1159 -33.98 27.92 24.40
C MET A 1159 -34.00 29.23 23.61
N LEU A 1160 -32.97 29.41 22.80
CA LEU A 1160 -32.72 30.60 22.00
C LEU A 1160 -33.17 30.31 20.57
N VAL A 1161 -34.31 30.87 20.16
CA VAL A 1161 -34.80 30.75 18.78
C VAL A 1161 -33.90 31.60 17.88
N ILE A 1162 -33.45 31.01 16.76
CA ILE A 1162 -32.55 31.62 15.76
C ILE A 1162 -33.36 32.12 14.58
#